data_AF-A0A4V3CSJ7-F1
#
_entry.id   AF-A0A4V3CSJ7-F1
#
_cell.length_a   1.000
_cell.length_b   1.000
_cell.length_c   1.000
_cell.angle_alpha   90.00
_cell.angle_beta   90.00
_cell.angle_gamma   90.00
#
_symmetry.space_group_name_H-M   'P 1'
#
loop_
_entity.id
_entity.type
_entity.pdbx_description
1 polymer ?
#
loop_
_entity_poly.entity_id
_entity_poly.type
_entity_poly.pdbx_seq_one_letter_code
_entity_poly.pdbx_strand_id
1 'polypeptide(L)'
;MKKILILLMLFTGMVNAQIVTIPDANFKAKLIADGFDINSDGEIQQTEAQQVGFLDVSDSNIQDLTGITSFTNLGILYCFNNSITNLNLTGLFGLYIIDCSNNSISTLNLTGVSNLSSLSCSNNQLTTLNGVADTINNLICNNNKLTSFNASNLNNLQYLDISHNKIATFNLNAPNLSSLLCSSNLLTAIDINSFTNLNNIDCSNNKLTALNITNHSALVSINCIANPELVTVNLNNLSSLQSLNLTGITDIGNGFDSPTGNLSNLTLINVPQLSQLNCSYNKIETLNLANLSSLTYLDCSFNLLINLSLNNLPNLTNLTCYVNKFESLDLSNLSALTTFRCGSGYRVNGQITNVLQSLNLTGLSNLNRFECYETLITNLDVSDLTNIEYFYFNGIQNAGTLTSIDVNSLTNLKELSCNFTALTSLDVSNLANLVTLDCYQGRITNLDVNNLLNLKNLNCSQNYLANLNLTNLPLLESLSCSSNQLETLNVSNLTSLKTLYCGYNLLTTLNLNGLIALENLDFSNNNLGLANISGISTNLITLGCGFNNLTSLDITSFPALENLNCQNNLLSDLNLSATNNLKTLNCSGNQLTSLNISNLSNLVQLECSNNNLTAIDTSNSPILSTFQCNENSITSLDLSNNPLLYLLGYTNNPLSNFNVNDLVNLRVLSLFDTQTSVLDVSNLVNLEVLFCDNNLLETIDVSNCKKLTQLTCSNNQLTTLFIKNGISEQNLNISQNPNLQYICADTQQLYALQTQLNGLGMNATVSNSYCSFTPGGNYNTITGLTIFDDNNNGCEITDEVNPFIRLDITDGVETGATVTNIDGSYNYFTNAGNYTITPNVENPTWFNFSPTSANFNFLDNNNNISAQDFCIQAVGIHKDIEVVLIPIDFARPGFDAVYKIVYKNKGNQMHSGSVTLSFDDARLNVIDANPTVDASVLNLKTWNFTNLMPFENRSITVKINVNSPQETPAVNNGDILNFTTSITPVIDDELPSDNSFTFNQIVVGSYDPNDITCIEGETVSPTEIGKYLHYVINFENLGTFYAENVVVRTEIDTTKYDIETLQVMNTSNPSSTRINGNIVEFVFEGINLAAAAGNPPVGGHGNVLFKIKTKNSLQVNDVVSKKANIYFDYNFPIATNDAETTFAALNNGDIKIDKGITIYPNPTNGVITINSLTTLQSVALFDVQGRLMETHLLDEMTTTINITNKAKGIYFLKITSDNGTKVEKIIKE
;
A
#
# COMPACT_ATOMS: atom_id res chain seq x y z
N MET A 1 -16.55 -92.53 21.37
CA MET A 1 -16.98 -91.26 21.99
C MET A 1 -15.89 -90.50 22.73
N LYS A 2 -14.94 -91.15 23.45
CA LYS A 2 -13.78 -90.44 24.06
C LYS A 2 -12.84 -89.69 23.09
N LYS A 3 -12.87 -89.99 21.78
CA LYS A 3 -12.07 -89.28 20.76
C LYS A 3 -12.68 -87.95 20.26
N ILE A 4 -13.98 -87.71 20.44
CA ILE A 4 -14.64 -86.45 20.04
C ILE A 4 -14.50 -85.39 21.16
N LEU A 5 -14.47 -85.81 22.43
CA LEU A 5 -14.24 -84.89 23.56
C LEU A 5 -12.80 -84.34 23.59
N ILE A 6 -11.82 -85.11 23.12
CA ILE A 6 -10.43 -84.65 22.97
C ILE A 6 -10.29 -83.72 21.76
N LEU A 7 -11.07 -83.92 20.68
CA LEU A 7 -11.10 -83.02 19.53
C LEU A 7 -11.82 -81.69 19.82
N LEU A 8 -12.84 -81.68 20.69
CA LEU A 8 -13.46 -80.43 21.17
C LEU A 8 -12.60 -79.68 22.21
N MET A 9 -11.82 -80.38 23.07
CA MET A 9 -10.84 -79.73 23.97
C MET A 9 -9.58 -79.24 23.24
N LEU A 10 -9.31 -79.72 22.01
CA LEU A 10 -8.22 -79.22 21.15
C LEU A 10 -8.66 -78.07 20.23
N PHE A 11 -9.96 -77.75 20.16
CA PHE A 11 -10.48 -76.60 19.40
C PHE A 11 -10.87 -75.40 20.27
N THR A 12 -10.93 -75.55 21.60
CA THR A 12 -11.13 -74.43 22.56
C THR A 12 -9.81 -73.75 22.98
N GLY A 13 -8.66 -74.17 22.42
CA GLY A 13 -7.34 -73.59 22.69
C GLY A 13 -6.83 -72.61 21.62
N MET A 14 -7.66 -72.23 20.64
CA MET A 14 -7.30 -71.28 19.57
C MET A 14 -8.45 -70.32 19.21
N VAL A 15 -9.28 -69.95 20.18
CA VAL A 15 -10.08 -68.72 20.07
C VAL A 15 -9.33 -67.66 20.84
N ASN A 16 -8.38 -66.99 20.17
CA ASN A 16 -7.80 -65.78 20.74
C ASN A 16 -8.95 -64.81 21.00
N ALA A 17 -9.09 -64.34 22.24
CA ALA A 17 -10.07 -63.32 22.58
C ALA A 17 -9.88 -62.11 21.65
N GLN A 18 -10.98 -61.55 21.15
CA GLN A 18 -10.91 -60.46 20.17
C GLN A 18 -10.28 -59.23 20.83
N ILE A 19 -9.08 -58.87 20.35
CA ILE A 19 -8.34 -57.70 20.80
C ILE A 19 -9.00 -56.43 20.24
N VAL A 20 -9.17 -55.42 21.08
CA VAL A 20 -9.64 -54.09 20.69
C VAL A 20 -8.50 -53.35 19.98
N THR A 21 -8.75 -52.88 18.77
CA THR A 21 -7.77 -52.08 18.04
C THR A 21 -7.61 -50.71 18.69
N ILE A 22 -6.47 -50.48 19.34
CA ILE A 22 -6.09 -49.21 19.97
C ILE A 22 -4.78 -48.74 19.32
N PRO A 23 -4.83 -47.89 18.27
CA PRO A 23 -3.65 -47.47 17.51
C PRO A 23 -2.77 -46.46 18.27
N ASP A 24 -3.35 -45.66 19.16
CA ASP A 24 -2.63 -44.68 19.98
C ASP A 24 -1.92 -45.38 21.15
N ALA A 25 -0.59 -45.30 21.15
CA ALA A 25 0.24 -45.95 22.17
C ALA A 25 0.03 -45.37 23.58
N ASN A 26 -0.29 -44.08 23.70
CA ASN A 26 -0.55 -43.43 24.98
C ASN A 26 -1.91 -43.86 25.51
N PHE A 27 -2.93 -43.96 24.65
CA PHE A 27 -4.24 -44.48 25.05
C PHE A 27 -4.14 -45.93 25.53
N LYS A 28 -3.42 -46.78 24.78
CA LYS A 28 -3.19 -48.17 25.19
C LYS A 28 -2.41 -48.26 26.51
N ALA A 29 -1.33 -47.50 26.65
CA ALA A 29 -0.52 -47.48 27.86
C ALA A 29 -1.32 -47.01 29.08
N LYS A 30 -2.17 -45.98 28.92
CA LYS A 30 -3.07 -45.48 29.97
C LYS A 30 -4.07 -46.54 30.41
N LEU A 31 -4.70 -47.23 29.48
CA LEU A 31 -5.65 -48.31 29.79
C LEU A 31 -5.00 -49.46 30.58
N ILE A 32 -3.78 -49.85 30.20
CA ILE A 32 -3.02 -50.88 30.91
C ILE A 32 -2.61 -50.39 32.30
N ALA A 33 -2.12 -49.16 32.41
CA ALA A 33 -1.71 -48.55 33.68
C ALA A 33 -2.87 -48.43 34.69
N ASP A 34 -4.08 -48.17 34.20
CA ASP A 34 -5.29 -48.09 35.02
C ASP A 34 -5.88 -49.48 35.36
N GLY A 35 -5.23 -50.56 34.93
CA GLY A 35 -5.56 -51.93 35.31
C GLY A 35 -6.68 -52.57 34.51
N PHE A 36 -6.97 -52.08 33.29
CA PHE A 36 -8.00 -52.66 32.42
C PHE A 36 -7.53 -53.91 31.64
N ASP A 37 -6.21 -54.15 31.57
CA ASP A 37 -5.62 -55.42 31.09
C ASP A 37 -5.62 -56.44 32.25
N ILE A 38 -6.72 -57.19 32.38
CA ILE A 38 -7.01 -58.08 33.52
C ILE A 38 -6.12 -59.32 33.46
N ASN A 39 -5.82 -59.80 32.25
CA ASN A 39 -5.00 -60.99 32.06
C ASN A 39 -3.48 -60.68 31.98
N SER A 40 -3.11 -59.39 31.97
CA SER A 40 -1.74 -58.87 31.92
C SER A 40 -0.94 -59.33 30.70
N ASP A 41 -1.61 -59.50 29.56
CA ASP A 41 -0.99 -59.92 28.29
C ASP A 41 -0.52 -58.75 27.42
N GLY A 42 -0.73 -57.51 27.87
CA GLY A 42 -0.32 -56.29 27.20
C GLY A 42 -1.29 -55.84 26.09
N GLU A 43 -2.44 -56.50 25.93
CA GLU A 43 -3.52 -56.15 25.01
C GLU A 43 -4.82 -55.90 25.77
N ILE A 44 -5.74 -55.13 25.19
CA ILE A 44 -7.10 -54.97 25.75
C ILE A 44 -8.06 -55.81 24.93
N GLN A 45 -8.75 -56.75 25.55
CA GLN A 45 -9.76 -57.57 24.88
C GLN A 45 -11.16 -57.00 25.02
N GLN A 46 -12.04 -57.36 24.07
CA GLN A 46 -13.42 -56.86 24.04
C GLN A 46 -14.18 -57.14 25.34
N THR A 47 -13.94 -58.30 25.98
CA THR A 47 -14.55 -58.67 27.26
C THR A 47 -14.05 -57.83 28.44
N GLU A 48 -12.86 -57.26 28.35
CA GLU A 48 -12.30 -56.37 29.36
C GLU A 48 -12.87 -54.96 29.20
N ALA A 49 -12.86 -54.42 27.97
CA ALA A 49 -13.47 -53.13 27.66
C ALA A 49 -14.96 -53.06 28.04
N GLN A 50 -15.71 -54.16 27.87
CA GLN A 50 -17.12 -54.24 28.26
C GLN A 50 -17.37 -54.16 29.77
N GLN A 51 -16.38 -54.34 30.64
CA GLN A 51 -16.56 -54.27 32.09
C GLN A 51 -16.40 -52.84 32.65
N VAL A 52 -15.94 -51.91 31.83
CA VAL A 52 -15.59 -50.55 32.26
C VAL A 52 -16.82 -49.64 32.22
N GLY A 53 -17.22 -49.12 33.38
CA GLY A 53 -18.32 -48.16 33.53
C GLY A 53 -17.88 -46.70 33.72
N PHE A 54 -16.61 -46.48 34.08
CA PHE A 54 -15.97 -45.17 34.25
C PHE A 54 -14.60 -45.22 33.58
N LEU A 55 -14.30 -44.22 32.75
CA LEU A 55 -13.01 -44.12 32.09
C LEU A 55 -12.49 -42.70 32.18
N ASP A 56 -11.30 -42.55 32.75
CA ASP A 56 -10.57 -41.29 32.81
C ASP A 56 -9.21 -41.44 32.14
N VAL A 57 -9.12 -40.83 30.96
CA VAL A 57 -7.92 -40.77 30.13
C VAL A 57 -7.48 -39.32 29.91
N SER A 58 -7.85 -38.43 30.82
CA SER A 58 -7.41 -37.04 30.80
C SER A 58 -5.89 -36.91 30.98
N ASP A 59 -5.33 -35.78 30.52
CA ASP A 59 -3.92 -35.40 30.72
C ASP A 59 -2.90 -36.48 30.28
N SER A 60 -3.25 -37.26 29.26
CA SER A 60 -2.50 -38.47 28.87
C SER A 60 -1.80 -38.36 27.52
N ASN A 61 -1.76 -37.16 26.91
CA ASN A 61 -1.19 -36.90 25.58
C ASN A 61 -1.74 -37.81 24.47
N ILE A 62 -3.04 -38.14 24.54
CA ILE A 62 -3.73 -38.98 23.57
C ILE A 62 -4.14 -38.15 22.36
N GLN A 63 -3.92 -38.67 21.15
CA GLN A 63 -4.33 -38.05 19.89
C GLN A 63 -5.49 -38.80 19.23
N ASP A 64 -5.56 -40.12 19.41
CA ASP A 64 -6.57 -40.98 18.78
C ASP A 64 -7.24 -41.92 19.80
N LEU A 65 -8.55 -41.72 20.03
CA LEU A 65 -9.38 -42.58 20.89
C LEU A 65 -10.04 -43.74 20.14
N THR A 66 -9.55 -44.09 18.96
CA THR A 66 -10.00 -45.29 18.24
C THR A 66 -9.91 -46.52 19.16
N GLY A 67 -11.02 -47.27 19.23
CA GLY A 67 -11.21 -48.38 20.18
C GLY A 67 -12.24 -48.10 21.27
N ILE A 68 -12.51 -46.82 21.58
CA ILE A 68 -13.46 -46.41 22.64
C ILE A 68 -14.87 -46.96 22.47
N THR A 69 -15.32 -47.21 21.23
CA THR A 69 -16.63 -47.78 20.93
C THR A 69 -16.81 -49.23 21.42
N SER A 70 -15.72 -49.90 21.83
CA SER A 70 -15.78 -51.24 22.45
C SER A 70 -16.18 -51.21 23.92
N PHE A 71 -16.18 -50.04 24.57
CA PHE A 71 -16.51 -49.83 25.98
C PHE A 71 -18.02 -49.62 26.17
N THR A 72 -18.83 -50.57 25.71
CA THR A 72 -20.30 -50.39 25.56
C THR A 72 -21.08 -50.15 26.85
N ASN A 73 -20.50 -50.42 28.03
CA ASN A 73 -21.11 -50.18 29.34
C ASN A 73 -20.66 -48.87 30.00
N LEU A 74 -19.93 -48.01 29.27
CA LEU A 74 -19.39 -46.76 29.79
C LEU A 74 -20.49 -45.75 30.14
N GLY A 75 -20.47 -45.25 31.37
CA GLY A 75 -21.40 -44.24 31.89
C GLY A 75 -20.77 -42.86 32.07
N ILE A 76 -19.47 -42.81 32.38
CA ILE A 76 -18.71 -41.57 32.53
C ILE A 76 -17.44 -41.65 31.69
N LEU A 77 -17.19 -40.63 30.87
CA LEU A 77 -15.98 -40.48 30.10
C LEU A 77 -15.31 -39.13 30.39
N TYR A 78 -14.08 -39.17 30.90
CA TYR A 78 -13.18 -38.02 30.99
C TYR A 78 -12.01 -38.23 30.03
N CYS A 79 -11.88 -37.32 29.06
CA CYS A 79 -10.82 -37.34 28.06
C CYS A 79 -10.26 -35.93 27.80
N PHE A 80 -10.43 -35.02 28.76
CA PHE A 80 -9.98 -33.64 28.65
C PHE A 80 -8.44 -33.49 28.69
N ASN A 81 -7.91 -32.34 28.26
CA ASN A 81 -6.47 -32.04 28.19
C ASN A 81 -5.68 -33.08 27.38
N ASN A 82 -6.11 -33.30 26.15
CA ASN A 82 -5.46 -34.20 25.21
C ASN A 82 -5.34 -33.50 23.84
N SER A 83 -5.01 -34.24 22.79
CA SER A 83 -4.90 -33.75 21.41
C SER A 83 -5.88 -34.49 20.48
N ILE A 84 -7.03 -34.89 21.00
CA ILE A 84 -8.04 -35.66 20.27
C ILE A 84 -8.68 -34.79 19.20
N THR A 85 -8.71 -35.27 17.96
CA THR A 85 -9.34 -34.57 16.82
C THR A 85 -10.71 -35.12 16.45
N ASN A 86 -10.99 -36.38 16.80
CA ASN A 86 -12.23 -37.07 16.50
C ASN A 86 -12.66 -37.92 17.70
N LEU A 87 -13.86 -37.68 18.22
CA LEU A 87 -14.46 -38.45 19.32
C LEU A 87 -15.71 -39.17 18.81
N ASN A 88 -15.57 -40.47 18.54
CA ASN A 88 -16.68 -41.30 18.09
C ASN A 88 -17.37 -41.99 19.27
N LEU A 89 -18.60 -41.54 19.59
CA LEU A 89 -19.42 -42.07 20.68
C LEU A 89 -20.47 -43.10 20.24
N THR A 90 -20.39 -43.58 18.99
CA THR A 90 -21.39 -44.49 18.44
C THR A 90 -21.46 -45.78 19.26
N GLY A 91 -22.66 -46.15 19.72
CA GLY A 91 -22.89 -47.37 20.50
C GLY A 91 -22.76 -47.20 22.01
N LEU A 92 -22.35 -46.02 22.50
CA LEU A 92 -22.18 -45.74 23.94
C LEU A 92 -23.46 -45.17 24.58
N PHE A 93 -24.57 -45.91 24.47
CA PHE A 93 -25.91 -45.46 24.89
C PHE A 93 -26.06 -45.19 26.40
N GLY A 94 -25.14 -45.71 27.21
CA GLY A 94 -25.14 -45.59 28.68
C GLY A 94 -24.50 -44.32 29.24
N LEU A 95 -23.83 -43.51 28.40
CA LEU A 95 -23.12 -42.31 28.86
C LEU A 95 -24.08 -41.26 29.45
N TYR A 96 -23.79 -40.80 30.66
CA TYR A 96 -24.53 -39.75 31.36
C TYR A 96 -23.65 -38.56 31.79
N ILE A 97 -22.31 -38.69 31.76
CA ILE A 97 -21.35 -37.58 31.92
C ILE A 97 -20.24 -37.72 30.87
N ILE A 98 -19.96 -36.62 30.17
CA ILE A 98 -18.84 -36.52 29.24
C ILE A 98 -18.06 -35.23 29.53
N ASP A 99 -16.76 -35.35 29.72
CA ASP A 99 -15.83 -34.21 29.64
C ASP A 99 -14.77 -34.50 28.57
N CYS A 100 -14.86 -33.78 27.46
CA CYS A 100 -13.92 -33.81 26.36
C CYS A 100 -13.29 -32.44 26.10
N SER A 101 -13.21 -31.59 27.14
CA SER A 101 -12.66 -30.24 27.03
C SER A 101 -11.16 -30.21 26.71
N ASN A 102 -10.63 -29.07 26.23
CA ASN A 102 -9.20 -28.88 25.93
C ASN A 102 -8.64 -29.97 25.00
N ASN A 103 -9.20 -30.03 23.80
CA ASN A 103 -8.82 -30.95 22.73
C ASN A 103 -8.88 -30.22 21.37
N SER A 104 -8.78 -30.96 20.27
CA SER A 104 -8.87 -30.42 18.90
C SER A 104 -10.09 -30.96 18.14
N ILE A 105 -11.17 -31.28 18.85
CA ILE A 105 -12.36 -31.92 18.26
C ILE A 105 -13.10 -30.91 17.37
N SER A 106 -13.29 -31.24 16.10
CA SER A 106 -13.97 -30.38 15.12
C SER A 106 -15.47 -30.65 15.00
N THR A 107 -15.90 -31.89 15.29
CA THR A 107 -17.30 -32.29 15.27
C THR A 107 -17.59 -33.23 16.44
N LEU A 108 -18.73 -33.03 17.10
CA LEU A 108 -19.20 -33.89 18.18
C LEU A 108 -20.67 -34.25 17.92
N ASN A 109 -20.91 -35.53 17.65
CA ASN A 109 -22.24 -36.06 17.43
C ASN A 109 -22.74 -36.77 18.70
N LEU A 110 -23.77 -36.20 19.33
CA LEU A 110 -24.37 -36.74 20.56
C LEU A 110 -25.59 -37.64 20.27
N THR A 111 -25.92 -37.85 18.99
CA THR A 111 -27.07 -38.68 18.60
C THR A 111 -26.93 -40.10 19.16
N GLY A 112 -27.91 -40.53 19.95
CA GLY A 112 -27.91 -41.85 20.60
C GLY A 112 -27.40 -41.83 22.04
N VAL A 113 -26.77 -40.75 22.51
CA VAL A 113 -26.34 -40.59 23.91
C VAL A 113 -27.47 -39.96 24.74
N SER A 114 -28.61 -40.64 24.82
CA SER A 114 -29.86 -40.06 25.32
C SER A 114 -29.96 -39.89 26.84
N ASN A 115 -29.01 -40.42 27.61
CA ASN A 115 -28.99 -40.31 29.08
C ASN A 115 -28.09 -39.19 29.59
N LEU A 116 -27.57 -38.33 28.70
CA LEU A 116 -26.57 -37.32 29.03
C LEU A 116 -27.14 -36.27 29.99
N SER A 117 -26.56 -36.17 31.18
CA SER A 117 -26.95 -35.22 32.24
C SER A 117 -25.97 -34.05 32.38
N SER A 118 -24.70 -34.26 31.99
CA SER A 118 -23.66 -33.24 32.00
C SER A 118 -22.73 -33.42 30.80
N LEU A 119 -22.45 -32.32 30.09
CA LEU A 119 -21.50 -32.27 29.00
C LEU A 119 -20.57 -31.07 29.15
N SER A 120 -19.27 -31.33 29.14
CA SER A 120 -18.22 -30.34 28.95
C SER A 120 -17.46 -30.65 27.66
N CYS A 121 -17.55 -29.75 26.68
CA CYS A 121 -16.81 -29.83 25.42
C CYS A 121 -16.11 -28.50 25.10
N SER A 122 -15.70 -27.78 26.14
CA SER A 122 -15.04 -26.48 26.02
C SER A 122 -13.66 -26.56 25.38
N ASN A 123 -13.13 -25.46 24.86
CA ASN A 123 -11.77 -25.37 24.29
C ASN A 123 -11.52 -26.46 23.23
N ASN A 124 -12.34 -26.44 22.18
CA ASN A 124 -12.27 -27.34 21.04
C ASN A 124 -12.44 -26.55 19.73
N GLN A 125 -12.66 -27.24 18.62
CA GLN A 125 -12.82 -26.65 17.29
C GLN A 125 -14.25 -26.82 16.74
N LEU A 126 -15.24 -27.04 17.61
CA LEU A 126 -16.60 -27.39 17.22
C LEU A 126 -17.28 -26.25 16.45
N THR A 127 -17.74 -26.51 15.23
CA THR A 127 -18.54 -25.56 14.44
C THR A 127 -20.05 -25.75 14.63
N THR A 128 -20.46 -26.94 15.04
CA THR A 128 -21.85 -27.31 15.33
C THR A 128 -21.90 -28.29 16.50
N LEU A 129 -23.02 -28.30 17.22
CA LEU A 129 -23.31 -29.29 18.26
C LEU A 129 -24.73 -29.80 18.04
N ASN A 130 -24.86 -31.09 17.73
CA ASN A 130 -26.14 -31.70 17.37
C ASN A 130 -26.47 -32.88 18.29
N GLY A 131 -27.76 -33.10 18.54
CA GLY A 131 -28.24 -34.26 19.30
C GLY A 131 -28.15 -34.12 20.82
N VAL A 132 -28.15 -32.89 21.35
CA VAL A 132 -28.18 -32.65 22.80
C VAL A 132 -29.46 -33.26 23.41
N ALA A 133 -29.31 -34.11 24.42
CA ALA A 133 -30.42 -34.79 25.09
C ALA A 133 -31.23 -33.85 26.00
N ASP A 134 -32.53 -34.11 26.16
CA ASP A 134 -33.43 -33.35 27.04
C ASP A 134 -33.19 -33.62 28.54
N THR A 135 -32.42 -34.66 28.87
CA THR A 135 -31.94 -34.99 30.22
C THR A 135 -30.81 -34.09 30.71
N ILE A 136 -30.26 -33.21 29.86
CA ILE A 136 -29.10 -32.39 30.19
C ILE A 136 -29.44 -31.35 31.28
N ASN A 137 -28.61 -31.29 32.33
CA ASN A 137 -28.70 -30.31 33.42
C ASN A 137 -27.64 -29.22 33.31
N ASN A 138 -26.44 -29.62 32.87
CA ASN A 138 -25.25 -28.78 32.76
C ASN A 138 -24.64 -28.93 31.36
N LEU A 139 -24.50 -27.82 30.64
CA LEU A 139 -23.95 -27.80 29.30
C LEU A 139 -22.90 -26.69 29.15
N ILE A 140 -21.64 -27.10 28.96
CA ILE A 140 -20.48 -26.22 28.88
C ILE A 140 -19.81 -26.42 27.52
N CYS A 141 -19.97 -25.45 26.63
CA CYS A 141 -19.55 -25.49 25.24
C CYS A 141 -18.71 -24.25 24.84
N ASN A 142 -18.15 -23.55 25.82
CA ASN A 142 -17.40 -22.32 25.57
C ASN A 142 -16.07 -22.54 24.84
N ASN A 143 -15.50 -21.50 24.26
CA ASN A 143 -14.23 -21.55 23.52
C ASN A 143 -14.27 -22.58 22.37
N ASN A 144 -15.21 -22.38 21.45
CA ASN A 144 -15.40 -23.19 20.26
C ASN A 144 -15.65 -22.28 19.04
N LYS A 145 -16.13 -22.84 17.92
CA LYS A 145 -16.44 -22.12 16.67
C LYS A 145 -17.93 -22.22 16.32
N LEU A 146 -18.81 -22.43 17.30
CA LEU A 146 -20.24 -22.62 17.07
C LEU A 146 -20.84 -21.37 16.42
N THR A 147 -21.52 -21.52 15.29
CA THR A 147 -22.18 -20.40 14.59
C THR A 147 -23.65 -20.25 14.94
N SER A 148 -24.25 -21.30 15.50
CA SER A 148 -25.62 -21.31 16.01
C SER A 148 -25.75 -22.32 17.14
N PHE A 149 -26.74 -22.10 18.01
CA PHE A 149 -27.13 -23.06 19.03
C PHE A 149 -28.64 -23.18 19.03
N ASN A 150 -29.15 -24.34 18.61
CA ASN A 150 -30.59 -24.60 18.52
C ASN A 150 -30.91 -25.85 19.32
N ALA A 151 -31.68 -25.71 20.39
CA ALA A 151 -32.15 -26.83 21.18
C ALA A 151 -33.57 -26.54 21.68
N SER A 152 -34.51 -27.41 21.37
CA SER A 152 -35.88 -27.32 21.86
C SER A 152 -36.09 -28.31 23.01
N ASN A 153 -36.83 -27.87 24.03
CA ASN A 153 -37.31 -28.70 25.15
C ASN A 153 -36.22 -29.20 26.14
N LEU A 154 -35.22 -28.37 26.47
CA LEU A 154 -34.24 -28.69 27.51
C LEU A 154 -34.77 -28.31 28.90
N ASN A 155 -35.85 -28.97 29.33
CA ASN A 155 -36.56 -28.61 30.57
C ASN A 155 -35.73 -28.81 31.84
N ASN A 156 -34.71 -29.66 31.82
CA ASN A 156 -33.86 -29.93 32.98
C ASN A 156 -32.62 -29.03 33.06
N LEU A 157 -32.33 -28.25 32.00
CA LEU A 157 -31.13 -27.43 31.92
C LEU A 157 -31.16 -26.32 32.97
N GLN A 158 -30.14 -26.27 33.83
CA GLN A 158 -29.98 -25.30 34.91
C GLN A 158 -28.80 -24.34 34.67
N TYR A 159 -27.77 -24.80 33.95
CA TYR A 159 -26.56 -24.05 33.64
C TYR A 159 -26.18 -24.22 32.18
N LEU A 160 -25.99 -23.11 31.48
CA LEU A 160 -25.54 -23.06 30.10
C LEU A 160 -24.39 -22.08 29.93
N ASP A 161 -23.26 -22.59 29.44
CA ASP A 161 -22.14 -21.77 28.99
C ASP A 161 -21.84 -22.02 27.51
N ILE A 162 -22.13 -21.02 26.68
CA ILE A 162 -21.87 -20.98 25.25
C ILE A 162 -20.92 -19.81 24.89
N SER A 163 -20.19 -19.30 25.87
CA SER A 163 -19.30 -18.15 25.67
C SER A 163 -18.15 -18.41 24.68
N HIS A 164 -17.53 -17.37 24.13
CA HIS A 164 -16.38 -17.48 23.22
C HIS A 164 -16.67 -18.41 22.01
N ASN A 165 -17.69 -18.06 21.25
CA ASN A 165 -18.13 -18.77 20.04
C ASN A 165 -18.42 -17.74 18.92
N LYS A 166 -19.11 -18.15 17.86
CA LYS A 166 -19.52 -17.30 16.72
C LYS A 166 -21.04 -17.24 16.57
N ILE A 167 -21.78 -17.38 17.67
CA ILE A 167 -23.25 -17.51 17.64
C ILE A 167 -23.86 -16.14 17.36
N ALA A 168 -24.55 -16.02 16.22
CA ALA A 168 -25.28 -14.80 15.87
C ALA A 168 -26.71 -14.79 16.43
N THR A 169 -27.32 -15.97 16.52
CA THR A 169 -28.64 -16.19 17.13
C THR A 169 -28.68 -17.58 17.77
N PHE A 170 -29.46 -17.73 18.84
CA PHE A 170 -29.79 -19.03 19.40
C PHE A 170 -31.30 -19.15 19.63
N ASN A 171 -31.83 -20.37 19.56
CA ASN A 171 -33.21 -20.68 19.88
C ASN A 171 -33.24 -21.77 20.95
N LEU A 172 -33.71 -21.40 22.15
CA LEU A 172 -33.70 -22.27 23.32
C LEU A 172 -35.00 -22.12 24.14
N ASN A 173 -35.56 -23.26 24.52
CA ASN A 173 -36.62 -23.33 25.53
C ASN A 173 -36.12 -24.13 26.74
N ALA A 174 -35.86 -23.44 27.85
CA ALA A 174 -35.27 -23.99 29.07
C ALA A 174 -35.83 -23.27 30.34
N PRO A 175 -37.05 -23.60 30.79
CA PRO A 175 -37.71 -22.89 31.90
C PRO A 175 -36.99 -22.93 33.24
N ASN A 176 -36.18 -23.98 33.47
CA ASN A 176 -35.42 -24.15 34.71
C ASN A 176 -34.00 -23.56 34.65
N LEU A 177 -33.64 -22.87 33.57
CA LEU A 177 -32.32 -22.26 33.43
C LEU A 177 -32.13 -21.17 34.50
N SER A 178 -31.07 -21.32 35.29
CA SER A 178 -30.73 -20.39 36.37
C SER A 178 -29.60 -19.45 35.98
N SER A 179 -28.61 -19.92 35.23
CA SER A 179 -27.46 -19.13 34.78
C SER A 179 -27.23 -19.32 33.28
N LEU A 180 -27.09 -18.21 32.57
CA LEU A 180 -26.78 -18.15 31.15
C LEU A 180 -25.48 -17.36 30.93
N LEU A 181 -24.43 -18.04 30.46
CA LEU A 181 -23.20 -17.41 30.01
C LEU A 181 -23.13 -17.50 28.48
N CYS A 182 -23.29 -16.37 27.82
CA CYS A 182 -23.27 -16.25 26.36
C CYS A 182 -22.34 -15.12 25.88
N SER A 183 -21.34 -14.78 26.68
CA SER A 183 -20.37 -13.75 26.37
C SER A 183 -19.51 -14.06 25.15
N SER A 184 -18.90 -13.05 24.52
CA SER A 184 -17.97 -13.22 23.40
C SER A 184 -18.58 -14.04 22.24
N ASN A 185 -19.69 -13.54 21.70
CA ASN A 185 -20.42 -14.11 20.57
C ASN A 185 -20.78 -12.98 19.57
N LEU A 186 -21.68 -13.26 18.63
CA LEU A 186 -22.15 -12.31 17.62
C LEU A 186 -23.63 -11.95 17.81
N LEU A 187 -24.17 -12.10 19.03
CA LEU A 187 -25.60 -11.93 19.30
C LEU A 187 -26.01 -10.47 19.10
N THR A 188 -27.03 -10.24 18.26
CA THR A 188 -27.64 -8.91 18.07
C THR A 188 -28.87 -8.70 18.97
N ALA A 189 -29.46 -9.80 19.44
CA ALA A 189 -30.55 -9.81 20.39
C ALA A 189 -30.48 -11.10 21.23
N ILE A 190 -31.09 -11.07 22.42
CA ILE A 190 -31.26 -12.23 23.29
C ILE A 190 -32.72 -12.32 23.67
N ASP A 191 -33.35 -13.45 23.35
CA ASP A 191 -34.67 -13.80 23.86
C ASP A 191 -34.51 -14.69 25.09
N ILE A 192 -34.81 -14.14 26.26
CA ILE A 192 -34.79 -14.86 27.54
C ILE A 192 -36.19 -15.15 28.10
N ASN A 193 -37.26 -14.88 27.34
CA ASN A 193 -38.63 -14.96 27.87
C ASN A 193 -39.02 -16.36 28.36
N SER A 194 -38.38 -17.41 27.82
CA SER A 194 -38.59 -18.79 28.24
C SER A 194 -37.87 -19.17 29.53
N PHE A 195 -36.94 -18.36 30.06
CA PHE A 195 -36.09 -18.68 31.22
C PHE A 195 -36.66 -18.13 32.53
N THR A 196 -37.72 -18.75 33.05
CA THR A 196 -38.47 -18.23 34.20
C THR A 196 -37.71 -18.17 35.52
N ASN A 197 -36.64 -18.97 35.66
CA ASN A 197 -35.82 -19.06 36.90
C ASN A 197 -34.46 -18.36 36.78
N LEU A 198 -34.25 -17.55 35.74
CA LEU A 198 -32.95 -16.94 35.46
C LEU A 198 -32.55 -15.96 36.59
N ASN A 199 -31.39 -16.21 37.21
CA ASN A 199 -30.84 -15.41 38.29
C ASN A 199 -29.59 -14.62 37.87
N ASN A 200 -28.88 -15.12 36.85
CA ASN A 200 -27.61 -14.58 36.39
C ASN A 200 -27.53 -14.66 34.87
N ILE A 201 -27.08 -13.56 34.25
CA ILE A 201 -26.83 -13.50 32.82
C ILE A 201 -25.51 -12.78 32.57
N ASP A 202 -24.64 -13.42 31.79
CA ASP A 202 -23.48 -12.78 31.18
C ASP A 202 -23.64 -12.79 29.66
N CYS A 203 -23.95 -11.63 29.10
CA CYS A 203 -24.07 -11.37 27.67
C CYS A 203 -23.03 -10.35 27.19
N SER A 204 -21.89 -10.26 27.88
CA SER A 204 -20.80 -9.34 27.52
C SER A 204 -20.19 -9.65 26.15
N ASN A 205 -19.51 -8.69 25.52
CA ASN A 205 -18.79 -8.86 24.25
C ASN A 205 -19.67 -9.46 23.13
N ASN A 206 -20.82 -8.84 22.89
CA ASN A 206 -21.77 -9.19 21.83
C ASN A 206 -22.10 -7.94 21.00
N LYS A 207 -23.11 -8.03 20.13
CA LYS A 207 -23.61 -6.94 19.28
C LYS A 207 -25.03 -6.53 19.65
N LEU A 208 -25.39 -6.65 20.93
CA LEU A 208 -26.78 -6.42 21.35
C LEU A 208 -27.20 -4.98 21.06
N THR A 209 -28.31 -4.79 20.35
CA THR A 209 -28.86 -3.45 20.11
C THR A 209 -29.76 -2.98 21.26
N ALA A 210 -30.37 -3.95 21.96
CA ALA A 210 -31.24 -3.73 23.11
C ALA A 210 -31.17 -4.92 24.07
N LEU A 211 -31.37 -4.64 25.36
CA LEU A 211 -31.55 -5.67 26.39
C LEU A 211 -32.88 -5.41 27.13
N ASN A 212 -33.87 -6.28 26.91
CA ASN A 212 -35.17 -6.23 27.56
C ASN A 212 -35.36 -7.44 28.46
N ILE A 213 -35.41 -7.20 29.77
CA ILE A 213 -35.46 -8.24 30.81
C ILE A 213 -36.53 -7.93 31.87
N THR A 214 -37.48 -7.06 31.53
CA THR A 214 -38.47 -6.47 32.47
C THR A 214 -39.37 -7.47 33.19
N ASN A 215 -39.47 -8.72 32.70
CA ASN A 215 -40.30 -9.77 33.30
C ASN A 215 -39.51 -10.71 34.24
N HIS A 216 -38.22 -10.49 34.44
CA HIS A 216 -37.31 -11.41 35.13
C HIS A 216 -36.94 -10.93 36.54
N SER A 217 -37.95 -10.79 37.41
CA SER A 217 -37.78 -10.26 38.78
C SER A 217 -36.82 -11.05 39.69
N ALA A 218 -36.45 -12.28 39.31
CA ALA A 218 -35.49 -13.14 40.00
C ALA A 218 -34.02 -12.84 39.67
N LEU A 219 -33.74 -12.00 38.66
CA LEU A 219 -32.36 -11.63 38.30
C LEU A 219 -31.67 -10.90 39.45
N VAL A 220 -30.48 -11.40 39.80
CA VAL A 220 -29.60 -10.88 40.86
C VAL A 220 -28.40 -10.14 40.26
N SER A 221 -27.87 -10.65 39.15
CA SER A 221 -26.71 -10.07 38.46
C SER A 221 -26.87 -10.07 36.94
N ILE A 222 -26.47 -8.96 36.33
CA ILE A 222 -26.45 -8.77 34.88
C ILE A 222 -25.06 -8.23 34.49
N ASN A 223 -24.35 -8.99 33.68
CA ASN A 223 -23.11 -8.57 33.04
C ASN A 223 -23.32 -8.40 31.53
N CYS A 224 -23.24 -7.16 31.04
CA CYS A 224 -23.50 -6.82 29.63
C CYS A 224 -22.40 -5.88 29.07
N ILE A 225 -21.16 -6.06 29.54
CA ILE A 225 -20.01 -5.25 29.13
C ILE A 225 -19.76 -5.35 27.62
N ALA A 226 -19.17 -4.32 27.00
CA ALA A 226 -18.64 -4.36 25.64
C ALA A 226 -19.69 -4.79 24.59
N ASN A 227 -20.88 -4.21 24.67
CA ASN A 227 -21.90 -4.29 23.62
C ASN A 227 -21.98 -2.93 22.90
N PRO A 228 -21.14 -2.67 21.88
CA PRO A 228 -21.02 -1.35 21.27
C PRO A 228 -22.31 -0.90 20.59
N GLU A 229 -23.16 -1.82 20.13
CA GLU A 229 -24.42 -1.49 19.46
C GLU A 229 -25.58 -1.23 20.44
N LEU A 230 -25.36 -1.40 21.75
CA LEU A 230 -26.42 -1.32 22.77
C LEU A 230 -26.84 0.13 22.97
N VAL A 231 -28.02 0.48 22.48
CA VAL A 231 -28.56 1.86 22.61
C VAL A 231 -29.50 1.99 23.80
N THR A 232 -30.20 0.92 24.16
CA THR A 232 -31.23 0.93 25.20
C THR A 232 -31.19 -0.31 26.09
N VAL A 233 -31.37 -0.10 27.39
CA VAL A 233 -31.57 -1.16 28.38
C VAL A 233 -32.80 -0.80 29.22
N ASN A 234 -33.77 -1.71 29.28
CA ASN A 234 -35.00 -1.51 30.06
C ASN A 234 -34.99 -2.42 31.30
N LEU A 235 -34.88 -1.81 32.49
CA LEU A 235 -34.66 -2.49 33.77
C LEU A 235 -35.81 -2.31 34.76
N ASN A 236 -37.03 -2.24 34.27
CA ASN A 236 -38.19 -2.02 35.13
C ASN A 236 -38.54 -3.28 35.95
N ASN A 237 -38.82 -3.08 37.24
CA ASN A 237 -39.36 -4.10 38.16
C ASN A 237 -38.43 -5.29 38.48
N LEU A 238 -37.11 -5.08 38.47
CA LEU A 238 -36.12 -6.09 38.89
C LEU A 238 -35.85 -5.99 40.40
N SER A 239 -36.79 -6.47 41.22
CA SER A 239 -36.75 -6.30 42.67
C SER A 239 -35.57 -6.99 43.38
N SER A 240 -34.98 -8.00 42.76
CA SER A 240 -33.86 -8.80 43.31
C SER A 240 -32.49 -8.38 42.80
N LEU A 241 -32.42 -7.41 41.86
CA LEU A 241 -31.17 -7.04 41.19
C LEU A 241 -30.22 -6.35 42.16
N GLN A 242 -29.02 -6.90 42.32
CA GLN A 242 -27.98 -6.40 43.23
C GLN A 242 -26.78 -5.81 42.48
N SER A 243 -26.45 -6.34 41.31
CA SER A 243 -25.28 -5.92 40.52
C SER A 243 -25.64 -5.78 39.04
N LEU A 244 -25.27 -4.63 38.46
CA LEU A 244 -25.49 -4.31 37.06
C LEU A 244 -24.22 -3.72 36.46
N ASN A 245 -23.68 -4.40 35.46
CA ASN A 245 -22.53 -3.94 34.70
C ASN A 245 -22.87 -3.78 33.22
N LEU A 246 -22.82 -2.53 32.75
CA LEU A 246 -23.12 -2.07 31.40
C LEU A 246 -21.93 -1.35 30.77
N THR A 247 -20.69 -1.58 31.24
CA THR A 247 -19.51 -0.86 30.73
C THR A 247 -19.37 -1.02 29.21
N GLY A 248 -19.02 0.05 28.50
CA GLY A 248 -18.65 0.00 27.08
C GLY A 248 -17.37 -0.81 26.81
N ILE A 249 -16.80 -0.67 25.62
CA ILE A 249 -15.51 -1.31 25.28
C ILE A 249 -14.38 -0.54 25.96
N THR A 250 -13.51 -1.24 26.69
CA THR A 250 -12.38 -0.62 27.41
C THR A 250 -11.07 -0.64 26.64
N ASP A 251 -11.01 -1.35 25.51
CA ASP A 251 -9.80 -1.51 24.71
C ASP A 251 -9.65 -0.36 23.71
N ILE A 252 -8.76 0.57 24.04
CA ILE A 252 -8.44 1.77 23.27
C ILE A 252 -6.96 1.70 22.93
N GLY A 253 -6.64 1.07 21.79
CA GLY A 253 -5.35 1.20 21.11
C GLY A 253 -5.05 2.64 20.63
N ASN A 254 -5.93 3.59 20.91
CA ASN A 254 -5.79 5.01 20.58
C ASN A 254 -6.02 5.83 21.85
N GLY A 255 -5.00 6.55 22.30
CA GLY A 255 -5.05 7.35 23.52
C GLY A 255 -6.30 8.24 23.61
N PHE A 256 -6.94 8.15 24.79
CA PHE A 256 -7.83 9.12 25.44
C PHE A 256 -9.25 9.39 24.86
N ASP A 257 -10.23 9.12 25.74
CA ASP A 257 -11.42 9.94 26.06
C ASP A 257 -12.58 10.09 25.05
N SER A 258 -13.21 8.97 24.64
CA SER A 258 -14.57 9.03 24.08
C SER A 258 -15.43 7.84 24.49
N PRO A 259 -16.75 8.04 24.71
CA PRO A 259 -17.70 6.94 24.87
C PRO A 259 -17.54 5.86 23.80
N THR A 260 -17.24 4.64 24.22
CA THR A 260 -17.04 3.51 23.31
C THR A 260 -18.32 2.69 23.11
N GLY A 261 -19.23 2.73 24.09
CA GLY A 261 -20.59 2.23 23.99
C GLY A 261 -21.57 3.24 23.38
N ASN A 262 -22.74 2.76 22.95
CA ASN A 262 -23.80 3.60 22.39
C ASN A 262 -24.99 3.82 23.34
N LEU A 263 -24.92 3.34 24.60
CA LEU A 263 -26.03 3.45 25.53
C LEU A 263 -26.23 4.92 25.90
N SER A 264 -27.32 5.51 25.44
CA SER A 264 -27.62 6.94 25.66
C SER A 264 -28.66 7.18 26.75
N ASN A 265 -29.41 6.15 27.11
CA ASN A 265 -30.45 6.23 28.13
C ASN A 265 -30.45 4.97 29.02
N LEU A 266 -30.38 5.18 30.33
CA LEU A 266 -30.50 4.15 31.36
C LEU A 266 -31.63 4.52 32.31
N THR A 267 -32.72 3.75 32.28
CA THR A 267 -33.87 3.97 33.15
C THR A 267 -33.91 2.90 34.26
N LEU A 268 -33.85 3.34 35.51
CA LEU A 268 -33.83 2.49 36.71
C LEU A 268 -35.12 2.70 37.52
N ILE A 269 -36.18 1.93 37.23
CA ILE A 269 -37.47 2.02 37.94
C ILE A 269 -37.70 0.74 38.75
N ASN A 270 -37.94 0.90 40.06
CA ASN A 270 -38.28 -0.19 40.97
C ASN A 270 -37.18 -1.28 41.07
N VAL A 271 -35.94 -0.85 41.32
CA VAL A 271 -34.75 -1.71 41.55
C VAL A 271 -34.11 -1.46 42.94
N PRO A 272 -34.85 -1.65 44.05
CA PRO A 272 -34.46 -1.17 45.37
C PRO A 272 -33.24 -1.88 45.99
N GLN A 273 -32.87 -3.06 45.51
CA GLN A 273 -31.74 -3.85 46.02
C GLN A 273 -30.42 -3.58 45.28
N LEU A 274 -30.41 -2.70 44.27
CA LEU A 274 -29.22 -2.44 43.47
C LEU A 274 -28.11 -1.82 44.34
N SER A 275 -27.03 -2.57 44.50
CA SER A 275 -25.89 -2.21 45.36
C SER A 275 -24.64 -1.80 44.57
N GLN A 276 -24.52 -2.30 43.33
CA GLN A 276 -23.42 -2.00 42.42
C GLN A 276 -23.96 -1.61 41.05
N LEU A 277 -23.58 -0.43 40.59
CA LEU A 277 -23.90 0.06 39.25
C LEU A 277 -22.61 0.49 38.55
N ASN A 278 -22.28 -0.18 37.45
CA ASN A 278 -21.28 0.30 36.50
C ASN A 278 -21.95 0.55 35.15
N CYS A 279 -21.96 1.80 34.71
CA CYS A 279 -22.45 2.23 33.40
C CYS A 279 -21.41 3.08 32.64
N SER A 280 -20.13 2.90 32.96
CA SER A 280 -19.04 3.68 32.37
C SER A 280 -18.85 3.44 30.86
N TYR A 281 -18.16 4.34 30.17
CA TYR A 281 -17.84 4.22 28.73
C TYR A 281 -19.07 4.16 27.83
N ASN A 282 -20.07 4.99 28.09
CA ASN A 282 -21.33 5.05 27.35
C ASN A 282 -21.70 6.49 26.98
N LYS A 283 -22.84 6.70 26.32
CA LYS A 283 -23.31 8.02 25.87
C LYS A 283 -24.42 8.58 26.75
N ILE A 284 -24.45 8.20 28.04
CA ILE A 284 -25.54 8.58 28.94
C ILE A 284 -25.45 10.08 29.23
N GLU A 285 -26.52 10.82 28.91
CA GLU A 285 -26.61 12.26 29.15
C GLU A 285 -27.26 12.61 30.50
N THR A 286 -28.14 11.72 30.97
CA THR A 286 -28.84 11.86 32.26
C THR A 286 -28.89 10.53 32.98
N LEU A 287 -28.55 10.53 34.28
CA LEU A 287 -28.58 9.35 35.13
C LEU A 287 -29.43 9.65 36.37
N ASN A 288 -30.60 9.02 36.44
CA ASN A 288 -31.49 9.17 37.58
C ASN A 288 -31.23 8.06 38.62
N LEU A 289 -30.71 8.46 39.78
CA LEU A 289 -30.37 7.56 40.89
C LEU A 289 -31.41 7.62 42.03
N ALA A 290 -32.57 8.24 41.80
CA ALA A 290 -33.60 8.37 42.82
C ALA A 290 -34.05 6.99 43.35
N ASN A 291 -34.21 6.89 44.67
CA ASN A 291 -34.65 5.68 45.39
C ASN A 291 -33.66 4.50 45.39
N LEU A 292 -32.39 4.71 45.03
CA LEU A 292 -31.33 3.68 45.11
C LEU A 292 -30.59 3.70 46.45
N SER A 293 -31.31 3.63 47.57
CA SER A 293 -30.70 3.75 48.91
C SER A 293 -29.71 2.63 49.27
N SER A 294 -29.75 1.49 48.57
CA SER A 294 -28.84 0.35 48.76
C SER A 294 -27.52 0.49 48.00
N LEU A 295 -27.36 1.53 47.16
CA LEU A 295 -26.19 1.69 46.29
C LEU A 295 -24.93 1.97 47.10
N THR A 296 -23.91 1.12 46.93
CA THR A 296 -22.61 1.23 47.61
C THR A 296 -21.46 1.56 46.66
N TYR A 297 -21.63 1.22 45.38
CA TYR A 297 -20.67 1.45 44.30
C TYR A 297 -21.36 2.06 43.09
N LEU A 298 -20.81 3.16 42.59
CA LEU A 298 -21.21 3.79 41.34
C LEU A 298 -19.99 4.13 40.49
N ASP A 299 -19.96 3.62 39.26
CA ASP A 299 -19.07 4.08 38.20
C ASP A 299 -19.89 4.55 37.00
N CYS A 300 -19.86 5.85 36.75
CA CYS A 300 -20.50 6.50 35.61
C CYS A 300 -19.48 7.28 34.75
N SER A 301 -18.22 6.87 34.79
CA SER A 301 -17.13 7.53 34.06
C SER A 301 -17.28 7.43 32.54
N PHE A 302 -16.65 8.31 31.78
CA PHE A 302 -16.67 8.30 30.31
C PHE A 302 -18.10 8.30 29.75
N ASN A 303 -18.89 9.29 30.17
CA ASN A 303 -20.26 9.52 29.72
C ASN A 303 -20.46 10.96 29.26
N LEU A 304 -21.70 11.32 28.94
CA LEU A 304 -22.09 12.66 28.50
C LEU A 304 -22.89 13.41 29.57
N LEU A 305 -22.74 13.04 30.85
CA LEU A 305 -23.56 13.59 31.93
C LEU A 305 -23.32 15.08 32.08
N ILE A 306 -24.37 15.89 31.90
CA ILE A 306 -24.33 17.34 32.10
C ILE A 306 -24.61 17.70 33.57
N ASN A 307 -25.25 16.79 34.31
CA ASN A 307 -25.44 16.86 35.75
C ASN A 307 -25.43 15.46 36.36
N LEU A 308 -25.14 15.37 37.65
CA LEU A 308 -25.23 14.15 38.43
C LEU A 308 -25.82 14.48 39.81
N SER A 309 -27.07 14.08 40.03
CA SER A 309 -27.75 14.27 41.32
C SER A 309 -27.45 13.09 42.24
N LEU A 310 -26.80 13.37 43.37
CA LEU A 310 -26.36 12.36 44.35
C LEU A 310 -27.17 12.39 45.65
N ASN A 311 -28.39 12.94 45.59
CA ASN A 311 -29.27 13.04 46.74
C ASN A 311 -29.82 11.66 47.16
N ASN A 312 -29.91 11.41 48.46
CA ASN A 312 -30.48 10.19 49.05
C ASN A 312 -29.72 8.88 48.74
N LEU A 313 -28.38 8.93 48.69
CA LEU A 313 -27.51 7.76 48.53
C LEU A 313 -26.65 7.52 49.81
N PRO A 314 -27.27 7.23 50.97
CA PRO A 314 -26.57 7.24 52.26
C PRO A 314 -25.52 6.15 52.45
N ASN A 315 -25.57 5.10 51.63
CA ASN A 315 -24.66 3.94 51.70
C ASN A 315 -23.55 3.97 50.64
N LEU A 316 -23.47 5.03 49.81
CA LEU A 316 -22.49 5.09 48.74
C LEU A 316 -21.08 5.27 49.31
N THR A 317 -20.23 4.26 49.11
CA THR A 317 -18.85 4.22 49.63
C THR A 317 -17.81 4.53 48.55
N ASN A 318 -18.12 4.20 47.29
CA ASN A 318 -17.24 4.40 46.13
C ASN A 318 -17.99 5.11 45.00
N LEU A 319 -17.45 6.24 44.56
CA LEU A 319 -17.97 7.02 43.43
C LEU A 319 -16.84 7.33 42.44
N THR A 320 -17.02 6.90 41.19
CA THR A 320 -16.13 7.25 40.06
C THR A 320 -16.96 7.89 38.96
N CYS A 321 -16.56 9.09 38.54
CA CYS A 321 -17.28 9.87 37.52
C CYS A 321 -16.32 10.69 36.63
N TYR A 322 -15.17 10.13 36.25
CA TYR A 322 -14.24 10.76 35.31
C TYR A 322 -14.89 11.05 33.97
N VAL A 323 -14.40 12.06 33.23
CA VAL A 323 -14.75 12.31 31.82
C VAL A 323 -16.27 12.38 31.61
N ASN A 324 -16.85 13.49 32.04
CA ASN A 324 -18.25 13.86 31.85
C ASN A 324 -18.36 15.35 31.48
N LYS A 325 -19.58 15.86 31.30
CA LYS A 325 -19.85 17.24 30.86
C LYS A 325 -20.35 18.18 31.97
N PHE A 326 -20.40 17.73 33.22
CA PHE A 326 -20.83 18.58 34.34
C PHE A 326 -19.68 19.48 34.81
N GLU A 327 -19.99 20.75 35.02
CA GLU A 327 -19.01 21.75 35.49
C GLU A 327 -19.02 21.92 37.03
N SER A 328 -19.99 21.31 37.70
CA SER A 328 -20.13 21.35 39.16
C SER A 328 -20.60 20.01 39.71
N LEU A 329 -20.16 19.67 40.92
CA LEU A 329 -20.58 18.46 41.63
C LEU A 329 -20.70 18.73 43.14
N ASP A 330 -21.81 18.30 43.73
CA ASP A 330 -22.07 18.43 45.17
C ASP A 330 -22.15 17.06 45.82
N LEU A 331 -21.26 16.82 46.79
CA LEU A 331 -21.13 15.56 47.52
C LEU A 331 -21.55 15.67 48.99
N SER A 332 -22.09 16.81 49.41
CA SER A 332 -22.33 17.11 50.83
C SER A 332 -23.27 16.13 51.56
N ASN A 333 -24.05 15.35 50.82
CA ASN A 333 -24.96 14.34 51.35
C ASN A 333 -24.37 12.91 51.41
N LEU A 334 -23.09 12.71 51.08
CA LEU A 334 -22.46 11.39 50.94
C LEU A 334 -21.49 11.07 52.09
N SER A 335 -21.94 11.19 53.33
CA SER A 335 -21.10 10.97 54.52
C SER A 335 -20.44 9.57 54.63
N ALA A 336 -20.95 8.55 53.93
CA ALA A 336 -20.37 7.20 53.89
C ALA A 336 -19.24 7.03 52.85
N LEU A 337 -18.96 8.05 52.03
CA LEU A 337 -18.01 7.97 50.93
C LEU A 337 -16.58 7.81 51.44
N THR A 338 -15.88 6.77 50.97
CA THR A 338 -14.49 6.45 51.33
C THR A 338 -13.53 6.66 50.18
N THR A 339 -14.00 6.48 48.94
CA THR A 339 -13.24 6.70 47.71
C THR A 339 -14.03 7.56 46.73
N PHE A 340 -13.40 8.63 46.25
CA PHE A 340 -13.99 9.52 45.26
C PHE A 340 -13.01 9.84 44.13
N ARG A 341 -13.48 9.71 42.88
CA ARG A 341 -12.70 9.92 41.67
C ARG A 341 -13.44 10.77 40.63
N CYS A 342 -12.85 11.89 40.19
CA CYS A 342 -13.48 12.88 39.30
C CYS A 342 -12.54 13.59 38.32
N GLY A 343 -13.12 14.39 37.41
CA GLY A 343 -12.37 15.35 36.59
C GLY A 343 -12.18 14.90 35.14
N SER A 344 -11.03 15.26 34.55
CA SER A 344 -10.59 15.05 33.17
C SER A 344 -11.35 15.84 32.09
N GLY A 345 -12.52 16.39 32.40
CA GLY A 345 -13.38 17.06 31.42
C GLY A 345 -13.77 16.15 30.24
N TYR A 346 -14.51 16.66 29.28
CA TYR A 346 -14.90 15.91 28.08
C TYR A 346 -14.04 16.36 26.89
N ARG A 347 -13.37 15.46 26.18
CA ARG A 347 -12.52 15.86 25.03
C ARG A 347 -13.31 15.92 23.73
N VAL A 348 -13.17 17.01 22.99
CA VAL A 348 -13.64 17.18 21.61
C VAL A 348 -12.44 17.51 20.75
N ASN A 349 -12.11 16.66 19.76
CA ASN A 349 -10.96 16.85 18.87
C ASN A 349 -9.62 17.06 19.63
N GLY A 350 -9.43 16.32 20.72
CA GLY A 350 -8.25 16.43 21.58
C GLY A 350 -8.24 17.61 22.56
N GLN A 351 -9.21 18.54 22.47
CA GLN A 351 -9.35 19.66 23.41
C GLN A 351 -10.33 19.31 24.54
N ILE A 352 -9.93 19.57 25.79
CA ILE A 352 -10.79 19.36 26.95
C ILE A 352 -11.86 20.48 27.02
N THR A 353 -13.13 20.12 27.02
CA THR A 353 -14.30 21.00 27.19
C THR A 353 -15.11 20.60 28.41
N ASN A 354 -16.01 21.47 28.88
CA ASN A 354 -16.92 21.19 30.00
C ASN A 354 -16.20 20.66 31.25
N VAL A 355 -15.12 21.34 31.62
CA VAL A 355 -14.24 20.96 32.72
C VAL A 355 -14.92 21.26 34.06
N LEU A 356 -14.71 20.39 35.04
CA LEU A 356 -15.13 20.62 36.42
C LEU A 356 -14.51 21.91 36.97
N GLN A 357 -15.35 22.86 37.37
CA GLN A 357 -14.99 24.19 37.87
C GLN A 357 -15.31 24.38 39.35
N SER A 358 -16.29 23.65 39.90
CA SER A 358 -16.61 23.68 41.33
C SER A 358 -16.92 22.29 41.89
N LEU A 359 -16.53 22.08 43.15
CA LEU A 359 -16.68 20.81 43.84
C LEU A 359 -16.94 21.08 45.33
N ASN A 360 -18.05 20.57 45.86
CA ASN A 360 -18.39 20.68 47.28
C ASN A 360 -18.07 19.38 48.02
N LEU A 361 -17.08 19.43 48.92
CA LEU A 361 -16.60 18.30 49.73
C LEU A 361 -17.05 18.35 51.20
N THR A 362 -17.94 19.29 51.55
CA THR A 362 -18.40 19.47 52.94
C THR A 362 -18.99 18.18 53.51
N GLY A 363 -18.67 17.83 54.76
CA GLY A 363 -19.22 16.68 55.47
C GLY A 363 -18.62 15.31 55.10
N LEU A 364 -17.59 15.24 54.26
CA LEU A 364 -16.95 13.99 53.82
C LEU A 364 -15.83 13.50 54.74
N SER A 365 -16.09 13.41 56.05
CA SER A 365 -15.06 13.03 57.03
C SER A 365 -14.58 11.57 56.94
N ASN A 366 -15.33 10.68 56.29
CA ASN A 366 -14.93 9.28 56.07
C ASN A 366 -14.10 9.08 54.80
N LEU A 367 -13.88 10.12 53.99
CA LEU A 367 -13.14 10.01 52.74
C LEU A 367 -11.68 9.69 53.03
N ASN A 368 -11.20 8.56 52.52
CA ASN A 368 -9.82 8.10 52.67
C ASN A 368 -8.98 8.38 51.41
N ARG A 369 -9.61 8.31 50.23
CA ARG A 369 -8.95 8.51 48.93
C ARG A 369 -9.74 9.46 48.03
N PHE A 370 -9.05 10.49 47.57
CA PHE A 370 -9.57 11.53 46.69
C PHE A 370 -8.67 11.65 45.46
N GLU A 371 -9.23 11.49 44.27
CA GLU A 371 -8.54 11.70 43.00
C GLU A 371 -9.37 12.62 42.11
N CYS A 372 -8.84 13.80 41.77
CA CYS A 372 -9.44 14.67 40.78
C CYS A 372 -8.38 15.24 39.84
N TYR A 373 -8.55 14.99 38.53
CA TYR A 373 -7.57 15.34 37.52
C TYR A 373 -8.11 16.34 36.50
N GLU A 374 -7.23 17.08 35.83
CA GLU A 374 -7.53 18.04 34.74
C GLU A 374 -8.74 18.95 35.01
N THR A 375 -8.79 19.57 36.19
CA THR A 375 -9.88 20.49 36.58
C THR A 375 -9.53 21.96 36.36
N LEU A 376 -10.55 22.83 36.36
CA LEU A 376 -10.43 24.28 36.38
C LEU A 376 -10.90 24.88 37.72
N ILE A 377 -10.91 24.07 38.80
CA ILE A 377 -11.30 24.51 40.13
C ILE A 377 -10.28 25.54 40.66
N THR A 378 -10.78 26.73 41.00
CA THR A 378 -9.96 27.86 41.49
C THR A 378 -9.80 27.88 43.01
N ASN A 379 -10.74 27.28 43.74
CA ASN A 379 -10.76 27.17 45.19
C ASN A 379 -11.41 25.84 45.60
N LEU A 380 -10.81 25.14 46.56
CA LEU A 380 -11.27 23.86 47.07
C LEU A 380 -11.16 23.84 48.60
N ASP A 381 -12.30 23.73 49.28
CA ASP A 381 -12.33 23.52 50.72
C ASP A 381 -12.18 22.04 51.04
N VAL A 382 -11.14 21.70 51.79
CA VAL A 382 -10.79 20.34 52.20
C VAL A 382 -10.86 20.15 53.72
N SER A 383 -11.33 21.15 54.47
CA SER A 383 -11.24 21.18 55.93
C SER A 383 -11.92 20.00 56.65
N ASP A 384 -13.00 19.47 56.07
CA ASP A 384 -13.76 18.33 56.61
C ASP A 384 -13.14 16.95 56.31
N LEU A 385 -12.11 16.85 55.45
CA LEU A 385 -11.51 15.58 54.99
C LEU A 385 -10.56 14.93 56.02
N THR A 386 -10.96 14.90 57.28
CA THR A 386 -10.07 14.55 58.42
C THR A 386 -9.47 13.13 58.41
N ASN A 387 -10.08 12.16 57.69
CA ASN A 387 -9.54 10.79 57.55
C ASN A 387 -8.81 10.53 56.21
N ILE A 388 -8.56 11.57 55.41
CA ILE A 388 -7.91 11.42 54.11
C ILE A 388 -6.46 10.96 54.27
N GLU A 389 -6.08 9.91 53.54
CA GLU A 389 -4.70 9.42 53.47
C GLU A 389 -4.07 9.68 52.09
N TYR A 390 -4.89 9.69 51.04
CA TYR A 390 -4.44 9.88 49.65
C TYR A 390 -5.22 11.02 49.00
N PHE A 391 -4.54 12.12 48.70
CA PHE A 391 -5.15 13.28 48.08
C PHE A 391 -4.41 13.64 46.79
N TYR A 392 -5.05 13.38 45.66
CA TYR A 392 -4.56 13.74 44.34
C TYR A 392 -5.49 14.76 43.71
N PHE A 393 -5.00 15.99 43.56
CA PHE A 393 -5.67 17.06 42.86
C PHE A 393 -4.73 17.62 41.80
N ASN A 394 -4.90 17.24 40.53
CA ASN A 394 -4.06 17.77 39.47
C ASN A 394 -4.88 18.63 38.52
N GLY A 395 -4.41 19.83 38.22
CA GLY A 395 -5.03 20.70 37.22
C GLY A 395 -4.71 20.25 35.79
N ILE A 396 -5.09 21.09 34.83
CA ILE A 396 -4.72 20.90 33.42
C ILE A 396 -3.26 21.37 33.24
N GLN A 397 -2.41 20.57 32.58
CA GLN A 397 -1.03 20.95 32.28
C GLN A 397 -0.97 22.33 31.60
N ASN A 398 -0.12 23.23 32.10
CA ASN A 398 0.00 24.64 31.67
C ASN A 398 -1.25 25.53 31.86
N ALA A 399 -2.39 25.01 32.34
CA ALA A 399 -3.65 25.73 32.46
C ALA A 399 -4.34 25.57 33.83
N GLY A 400 -3.63 25.05 34.84
CA GLY A 400 -4.11 24.94 36.21
C GLY A 400 -4.54 26.27 36.83
N THR A 401 -5.64 26.25 37.59
CA THR A 401 -6.26 27.46 38.14
C THR A 401 -6.36 27.50 39.67
N LEU A 402 -6.07 26.40 40.38
CA LEU A 402 -6.11 26.37 41.85
C LEU A 402 -5.01 27.27 42.42
N THR A 403 -5.39 28.33 43.13
CA THR A 403 -4.47 29.37 43.63
C THR A 403 -4.06 29.20 45.09
N SER A 404 -4.89 28.52 45.89
CA SER A 404 -4.60 28.20 47.30
C SER A 404 -5.32 26.92 47.73
N ILE A 405 -4.74 26.19 48.67
CA ILE A 405 -5.37 25.07 49.38
C ILE A 405 -4.82 25.01 50.81
N ASP A 406 -5.70 24.82 51.80
CA ASP A 406 -5.29 24.63 53.19
C ASP A 406 -5.38 23.16 53.56
N VAL A 407 -4.22 22.49 53.63
CA VAL A 407 -4.11 21.07 53.97
C VAL A 407 -3.66 20.84 55.40
N ASN A 408 -3.47 21.90 56.21
CA ASN A 408 -2.82 21.78 57.52
C ASN A 408 -3.58 20.89 58.52
N SER A 409 -4.92 20.79 58.40
CA SER A 409 -5.73 19.92 59.26
C SER A 409 -5.68 18.44 58.86
N LEU A 410 -5.15 18.11 57.68
CA LEU A 410 -5.20 16.77 57.07
C LEU A 410 -4.05 15.86 57.56
N THR A 411 -3.87 15.77 58.88
CA THR A 411 -2.70 15.13 59.52
C THR A 411 -2.52 13.63 59.25
N ASN A 412 -3.53 12.96 58.69
CA ASN A 412 -3.47 11.55 58.28
C ASN A 412 -2.91 11.33 56.87
N LEU A 413 -2.65 12.40 56.10
CA LEU A 413 -2.12 12.30 54.74
C LEU A 413 -0.80 11.53 54.68
N LYS A 414 -0.77 10.54 53.78
CA LYS A 414 0.41 9.78 53.38
C LYS A 414 0.90 10.22 52.01
N GLU A 415 -0.01 10.59 51.11
CA GLU A 415 0.32 11.09 49.77
C GLU A 415 -0.48 12.35 49.42
N LEU A 416 0.23 13.38 48.98
CA LEU A 416 -0.33 14.64 48.53
C LEU A 416 0.23 14.95 47.13
N SER A 417 -0.66 15.03 46.15
CA SER A 417 -0.36 15.50 44.79
C SER A 417 -1.20 16.73 44.48
N CYS A 418 -0.54 17.83 44.14
CA CYS A 418 -1.16 19.09 43.73
C CYS A 418 -0.52 19.64 42.44
N ASN A 419 -0.41 18.78 41.42
CA ASN A 419 0.34 19.07 40.20
C ASN A 419 -0.44 19.96 39.24
N PHE A 420 0.29 20.67 38.37
CA PHE A 420 -0.31 21.53 37.35
C PHE A 420 -1.30 22.53 37.96
N THR A 421 -0.92 23.20 39.05
CA THR A 421 -1.75 24.17 39.77
C THR A 421 -1.20 25.58 39.62
N ALA A 422 -1.93 26.58 40.10
CA ALA A 422 -1.46 27.96 40.18
C ALA A 422 -1.03 28.33 41.63
N LEU A 423 -0.73 27.33 42.47
CA LEU A 423 -0.34 27.52 43.86
C LEU A 423 0.96 28.33 43.96
N THR A 424 0.93 29.45 44.67
CA THR A 424 2.12 30.29 44.92
C THR A 424 2.84 29.93 46.22
N SER A 425 2.14 29.23 47.12
CA SER A 425 2.65 28.67 48.37
C SER A 425 1.88 27.40 48.72
N LEU A 426 2.51 26.49 49.45
CA LEU A 426 1.91 25.29 49.98
C LEU A 426 2.45 25.03 51.38
N ASP A 427 1.60 25.11 52.40
CA ASP A 427 1.97 24.81 53.78
C ASP A 427 1.67 23.34 54.10
N VAL A 428 2.72 22.57 54.31
CA VAL A 428 2.68 21.14 54.67
C VAL A 428 3.28 20.89 56.04
N SER A 429 3.58 21.95 56.81
CA SER A 429 4.42 21.87 58.02
C SER A 429 3.86 20.97 59.13
N ASN A 430 2.55 20.69 59.12
CA ASN A 430 1.86 19.82 60.08
C ASN A 430 1.64 18.36 59.59
N LEU A 431 2.08 18.01 58.38
CA LEU A 431 1.81 16.71 57.75
C LEU A 431 2.88 15.65 58.05
N ALA A 432 3.15 15.38 59.33
CA ALA A 432 4.26 14.50 59.75
C ALA A 432 4.18 13.04 59.22
N ASN A 433 3.00 12.58 58.79
CA ASN A 433 2.79 11.24 58.21
C ASN A 433 3.03 11.16 56.69
N LEU A 434 3.31 12.30 56.04
CA LEU A 434 3.45 12.37 54.60
C LEU A 434 4.69 11.61 54.12
N VAL A 435 4.48 10.69 53.17
CA VAL A 435 5.50 9.85 52.54
C VAL A 435 5.84 10.35 51.15
N THR A 436 4.84 10.85 50.41
CA THR A 436 4.99 11.40 49.07
C THR A 436 4.38 12.79 48.99
N LEU A 437 5.16 13.75 48.51
CA LEU A 437 4.70 15.10 48.16
C LEU A 437 5.05 15.38 46.70
N ASP A 438 4.03 15.56 45.87
CA ASP A 438 4.17 16.00 44.48
C ASP A 438 3.44 17.33 44.29
N CYS A 439 4.20 18.38 44.01
CA CYS A 439 3.69 19.71 43.70
C CYS A 439 4.31 20.22 42.39
N TYR A 440 4.50 19.29 41.44
CA TYR A 440 5.07 19.56 40.13
C TYR A 440 4.27 20.61 39.35
N GLN A 441 5.00 21.53 38.72
CA GLN A 441 4.43 22.54 37.83
C GLN A 441 3.36 23.41 38.52
N GLY A 442 3.76 24.03 39.62
CA GLY A 442 2.99 25.06 40.32
C GLY A 442 3.52 26.47 40.01
N ARG A 443 3.36 27.37 40.98
CA ARG A 443 4.03 28.69 41.02
C ARG A 443 4.67 28.93 42.39
N ILE A 444 5.05 27.84 43.06
CA ILE A 444 5.45 27.86 44.46
C ILE A 444 6.80 28.58 44.58
N THR A 445 6.85 29.58 45.45
CA THR A 445 8.07 30.37 45.71
C THR A 445 8.75 29.98 47.02
N ASN A 446 8.01 29.35 47.94
CA ASN A 446 8.51 28.84 49.21
C ASN A 446 7.81 27.54 49.58
N LEU A 447 8.59 26.53 49.99
CA LEU A 447 8.11 25.21 50.41
C LEU A 447 8.91 24.76 51.63
N ASP A 448 8.25 24.69 52.79
CA ASP A 448 8.88 24.20 54.02
C ASP A 448 8.53 22.73 54.27
N VAL A 449 9.54 21.87 54.18
CA VAL A 449 9.42 20.42 54.35
C VAL A 449 10.11 19.91 55.62
N ASN A 450 10.64 20.79 56.47
CA ASN A 450 11.55 20.38 57.57
C ASN A 450 10.92 19.46 58.62
N ASN A 451 9.59 19.43 58.75
CA ASN A 451 8.86 18.59 59.70
C ASN A 451 8.39 17.25 59.09
N LEU A 452 8.63 17.00 57.80
CA LEU A 452 8.14 15.82 57.08
C LEU A 452 9.09 14.62 57.24
N LEU A 453 9.29 14.17 58.48
CA LEU A 453 10.32 13.17 58.82
C LEU A 453 10.13 11.79 58.14
N ASN A 454 8.91 11.49 57.68
CA ASN A 454 8.55 10.25 56.97
C ASN A 454 8.62 10.38 55.43
N LEU A 455 8.98 11.55 54.91
CA LEU A 455 8.97 11.82 53.47
C LEU A 455 10.05 11.00 52.76
N LYS A 456 9.62 10.23 51.76
CA LYS A 456 10.47 9.41 50.89
C LYS A 456 10.58 9.98 49.49
N ASN A 457 9.52 10.59 48.99
CA ASN A 457 9.46 11.14 47.64
C ASN A 457 9.04 12.61 47.68
N LEU A 458 9.87 13.48 47.11
CA LEU A 458 9.58 14.89 46.95
C LEU A 458 9.75 15.29 45.48
N ASN A 459 8.68 15.71 44.84
CA ASN A 459 8.74 16.37 43.55
C ASN A 459 8.17 17.79 43.65
N CYS A 460 9.06 18.77 43.54
CA CYS A 460 8.73 20.19 43.51
C CYS A 460 9.27 20.86 42.23
N SER A 461 9.46 20.07 41.16
CA SER A 461 10.02 20.55 39.90
C SER A 461 9.07 21.52 39.18
N GLN A 462 9.62 22.36 38.30
CA GLN A 462 8.87 23.40 37.56
C GLN A 462 8.10 24.37 38.49
N ASN A 463 8.80 24.89 39.48
CA ASN A 463 8.29 25.95 40.36
C ASN A 463 9.24 27.15 40.34
N TYR A 464 9.08 28.09 41.27
CA TYR A 464 9.91 29.28 41.41
C TYR A 464 10.67 29.29 42.74
N LEU A 465 11.10 28.11 43.21
CA LEU A 465 11.83 27.99 44.47
C LEU A 465 13.24 28.58 44.33
N ALA A 466 13.56 29.57 45.15
CA ALA A 466 14.91 30.11 45.27
C ALA A 466 15.76 29.38 46.33
N ASN A 467 15.11 28.66 47.25
CA ASN A 467 15.75 27.88 48.31
C ASN A 467 14.89 26.64 48.61
N LEU A 468 15.53 25.52 48.95
CA LEU A 468 14.91 24.29 49.43
C LEU A 468 15.75 23.70 50.57
N ASN A 469 15.23 23.76 51.80
CA ASN A 469 15.90 23.20 52.97
C ASN A 469 15.48 21.75 53.20
N LEU A 470 16.46 20.85 53.15
CA LEU A 470 16.28 19.39 53.24
C LEU A 470 16.93 18.77 54.49
N THR A 471 17.39 19.60 55.44
CA THR A 471 18.32 19.18 56.52
C THR A 471 17.76 18.05 57.40
N ASN A 472 16.43 17.97 57.55
CA ASN A 472 15.75 17.03 58.47
C ASN A 472 14.98 15.90 57.75
N LEU A 473 15.40 15.48 56.56
CA LEU A 473 14.71 14.45 55.77
C LEU A 473 15.52 13.14 55.63
N PRO A 474 15.73 12.36 56.70
CA PRO A 474 16.65 11.20 56.67
C PRO A 474 16.17 10.02 55.82
N LEU A 475 14.86 9.94 55.54
CA LEU A 475 14.23 8.87 54.78
C LEU A 475 14.01 9.21 53.30
N LEU A 476 14.45 10.38 52.83
CA LEU A 476 14.22 10.79 51.44
C LEU A 476 14.99 9.87 50.47
N GLU A 477 14.26 9.18 49.62
CA GLU A 477 14.77 8.23 48.62
C GLU A 477 14.77 8.86 47.21
N SER A 478 13.84 9.79 46.92
CA SER A 478 13.75 10.47 45.63
C SER A 478 13.49 11.96 45.78
N LEU A 479 14.31 12.78 45.14
CA LEU A 479 14.17 14.23 45.07
C LEU A 479 14.19 14.71 43.61
N SER A 480 13.10 15.33 43.19
CA SER A 480 12.98 16.07 41.94
C SER A 480 12.70 17.54 42.24
N CYS A 481 13.70 18.39 42.04
CA CYS A 481 13.59 19.84 42.20
C CYS A 481 14.09 20.60 40.95
N SER A 482 13.97 19.95 39.79
CA SER A 482 14.44 20.52 38.51
C SER A 482 13.59 21.71 38.07
N SER A 483 14.12 22.58 37.23
CA SER A 483 13.40 23.76 36.70
C SER A 483 12.87 24.66 37.83
N ASN A 484 13.78 25.14 38.68
CA ASN A 484 13.52 26.09 39.75
C ASN A 484 14.55 27.25 39.65
N GLN A 485 14.67 28.06 40.71
CA GLN A 485 15.62 29.18 40.80
C GLN A 485 16.69 28.93 41.87
N LEU A 486 17.03 27.66 42.13
CA LEU A 486 17.96 27.30 43.21
C LEU A 486 19.39 27.73 42.83
N GLU A 487 19.99 28.61 43.63
CA GLU A 487 21.42 28.96 43.52
C GLU A 487 22.32 28.01 44.30
N THR A 488 21.78 27.40 45.35
CA THR A 488 22.45 26.39 46.18
C THR A 488 21.49 25.26 46.52
N LEU A 489 22.02 24.05 46.68
CA LEU A 489 21.27 22.89 47.11
C LEU A 489 22.15 22.01 48.00
N ASN A 490 21.73 21.79 49.25
CA ASN A 490 22.45 20.93 50.20
C ASN A 490 21.73 19.59 50.35
N VAL A 491 22.34 18.54 49.78
CA VAL A 491 21.85 17.15 49.83
C VAL A 491 22.79 16.21 50.59
N SER A 492 23.93 16.71 51.09
CA SER A 492 25.02 15.89 51.61
C SER A 492 24.66 14.93 52.77
N ASN A 493 23.58 15.22 53.51
CA ASN A 493 23.11 14.38 54.61
C ASN A 493 22.05 13.33 54.20
N LEU A 494 21.61 13.32 52.94
CA LEU A 494 20.52 12.47 52.44
C LEU A 494 21.03 11.07 52.04
N THR A 495 21.57 10.33 53.00
CA THR A 495 22.24 9.03 52.73
C THR A 495 21.33 7.94 52.13
N SER A 496 19.99 8.08 52.27
CA SER A 496 18.98 7.17 51.69
C SER A 496 18.62 7.52 50.23
N LEU A 497 19.12 8.63 49.68
CA LEU A 497 18.71 9.17 48.39
C LEU A 497 19.23 8.29 47.25
N LYS A 498 18.30 7.75 46.45
CA LYS A 498 18.54 6.93 45.25
C LYS A 498 18.41 7.74 43.96
N THR A 499 17.52 8.74 43.96
CA THR A 499 17.28 9.58 42.78
C THR A 499 17.38 11.06 43.14
N LEU A 500 18.20 11.78 42.39
CA LEU A 500 18.34 13.24 42.49
C LEU A 500 18.26 13.88 41.11
N TYR A 501 17.18 14.63 40.86
CA TYR A 501 16.99 15.45 39.67
C TYR A 501 16.90 16.92 40.06
N CYS A 502 18.01 17.64 39.91
CA CYS A 502 18.13 19.07 40.22
C CYS A 502 18.60 19.90 39.01
N GLY A 503 18.30 19.44 37.78
CA GLY A 503 18.64 20.15 36.55
C GLY A 503 17.85 21.44 36.37
N TYR A 504 18.21 22.27 35.38
CA TYR A 504 17.54 23.55 35.07
C TYR A 504 17.39 24.46 36.30
N ASN A 505 18.51 24.71 36.98
CA ASN A 505 18.58 25.62 38.13
C ASN A 505 19.74 26.62 37.91
N LEU A 506 20.13 27.35 38.96
CA LEU A 506 21.22 28.33 38.93
C LEU A 506 22.43 27.85 39.76
N LEU A 507 22.57 26.54 39.95
CA LEU A 507 23.59 25.96 40.82
C LEU A 507 24.98 26.22 40.26
N THR A 508 25.85 26.81 41.08
CA THR A 508 27.29 26.99 40.78
C THR A 508 28.16 25.93 41.46
N THR A 509 27.64 25.33 42.53
CA THR A 509 28.27 24.23 43.27
C THR A 509 27.19 23.22 43.70
N LEU A 510 27.57 21.95 43.80
CA LEU A 510 26.71 20.88 44.31
C LEU A 510 27.57 19.89 45.09
N ASN A 511 27.30 19.76 46.39
CA ASN A 511 28.02 18.80 47.24
C ASN A 511 27.22 17.49 47.34
N LEU A 512 27.75 16.45 46.71
CA LEU A 512 27.13 15.12 46.64
C LEU A 512 27.76 14.12 47.61
N ASN A 513 28.78 14.52 48.38
CA ASN A 513 29.49 13.61 49.28
C ASN A 513 28.51 12.99 50.29
N GLY A 514 28.57 11.66 50.45
CA GLY A 514 27.72 10.91 51.38
C GLY A 514 26.47 10.30 50.75
N LEU A 515 26.16 10.58 49.48
CA LEU A 515 25.04 9.98 48.73
C LEU A 515 25.36 8.56 48.26
N ILE A 516 25.56 7.66 49.23
CA ILE A 516 26.02 6.27 49.01
C ILE A 516 24.97 5.33 48.44
N ALA A 517 23.69 5.75 48.40
CA ALA A 517 22.58 4.97 47.84
C ALA A 517 22.17 5.42 46.42
N LEU A 518 22.84 6.42 45.84
CA LEU A 518 22.43 7.05 44.59
C LEU A 518 22.52 6.08 43.40
N GLU A 519 21.47 6.05 42.59
CA GLU A 519 21.35 5.24 41.37
C GLU A 519 21.11 6.13 40.15
N ASN A 520 20.38 7.24 40.31
CA ASN A 520 20.08 8.20 39.24
C ASN A 520 20.41 9.62 39.66
N LEU A 521 21.19 10.31 38.84
CA LEU A 521 21.62 11.68 39.09
C LEU A 521 21.47 12.53 37.83
N ASP A 522 20.73 13.63 37.92
CA ASP A 522 20.67 14.66 36.89
C ASP A 522 20.84 16.06 37.51
N PHE A 523 21.90 16.75 37.11
CA PHE A 523 22.15 18.16 37.44
C PHE A 523 22.42 18.99 36.18
N SER A 524 21.94 18.55 35.03
CA SER A 524 22.08 19.24 33.75
C SER A 524 21.48 20.66 33.76
N ASN A 525 21.89 21.51 32.83
CA ASN A 525 21.37 22.90 32.72
C ASN A 525 21.54 23.68 34.03
N ASN A 526 22.78 23.78 34.50
CA ASN A 526 23.18 24.60 35.63
C ASN A 526 24.48 25.34 35.27
N ASN A 527 25.14 25.98 36.24
CA ASN A 527 26.36 26.77 36.05
C ASN A 527 27.59 26.13 36.71
N LEU A 528 27.64 24.78 36.84
CA LEU A 528 28.76 24.11 37.50
C LEU A 528 30.01 24.12 36.60
N GLY A 529 31.15 24.54 37.16
CA GLY A 529 32.46 24.46 36.51
C GLY A 529 33.22 23.13 36.74
N LEU A 530 32.84 22.40 37.79
CA LEU A 530 33.42 21.12 38.20
C LEU A 530 32.32 20.19 38.70
N ALA A 531 32.38 18.92 38.32
CA ALA A 531 31.48 17.87 38.80
C ALA A 531 32.19 17.09 39.91
N ASN A 532 32.04 17.52 41.18
CA ASN A 532 32.54 16.73 42.30
C ASN A 532 31.56 15.59 42.63
N ILE A 533 31.66 14.52 41.86
CA ILE A 533 30.91 13.27 42.03
C ILE A 533 31.71 12.20 42.78
N SER A 534 32.82 12.59 43.43
CA SER A 534 33.60 11.65 44.25
C SER A 534 32.86 11.31 45.55
N GLY A 535 32.94 10.04 45.97
CA GLY A 535 32.35 9.59 47.25
C GLY A 535 30.84 9.35 47.23
N ILE A 536 30.21 9.28 46.04
CA ILE A 536 28.83 8.78 45.88
C ILE A 536 28.81 7.27 45.61
N SER A 537 27.62 6.70 45.53
CA SER A 537 27.37 5.29 45.18
C SER A 537 28.12 4.83 43.92
N THR A 538 28.76 3.65 43.99
CA THR A 538 29.37 2.98 42.83
C THR A 538 28.36 2.29 41.93
N ASN A 539 27.11 2.18 42.37
CA ASN A 539 26.00 1.55 41.63
C ASN A 539 25.18 2.57 40.82
N LEU A 540 25.76 3.73 40.50
CA LEU A 540 25.11 4.73 39.68
C LEU A 540 24.80 4.16 38.28
N ILE A 541 23.54 4.22 37.87
CA ILE A 541 23.02 3.68 36.61
C ILE A 541 22.89 4.79 35.56
N THR A 542 22.41 5.97 35.98
CA THR A 542 22.17 7.12 35.09
C THR A 542 22.85 8.39 35.61
N LEU A 543 23.59 9.06 34.73
CA LEU A 543 24.23 10.34 35.00
C LEU A 543 23.93 11.37 33.90
N GLY A 544 23.16 12.40 34.25
CA GLY A 544 22.92 13.60 33.48
C GLY A 544 23.69 14.80 34.05
N CYS A 545 24.60 15.35 33.27
CA CYS A 545 25.39 16.53 33.63
C CYS A 545 25.60 17.49 32.46
N GLY A 546 24.82 17.34 31.38
CA GLY A 546 24.91 18.18 30.20
C GLY A 546 24.57 19.66 30.46
N PHE A 547 24.90 20.55 29.51
CA PHE A 547 24.61 21.98 29.58
C PHE A 547 25.10 22.62 30.90
N ASN A 548 26.38 22.43 31.18
CA ASN A 548 27.09 23.04 32.30
C ASN A 548 28.40 23.66 31.77
N ASN A 549 29.30 24.07 32.67
CA ASN A 549 30.62 24.60 32.33
C ASN A 549 31.74 23.62 32.73
N LEU A 550 31.47 22.31 32.70
CA LEU A 550 32.40 21.29 33.19
C LEU A 550 33.63 21.20 32.29
N THR A 551 34.82 21.32 32.89
CA THR A 551 36.11 21.16 32.18
C THR A 551 36.70 19.76 32.30
N SER A 552 36.24 18.98 33.29
CA SER A 552 36.62 17.60 33.53
C SER A 552 35.47 16.82 34.17
N LEU A 553 35.39 15.52 33.88
CA LEU A 553 34.39 14.60 34.45
C LEU A 553 35.06 13.25 34.79
N ASP A 554 35.16 12.92 36.08
CA ASP A 554 35.71 11.62 36.53
C ASP A 554 34.58 10.65 36.88
N ILE A 555 34.39 9.65 36.01
CA ILE A 555 33.38 8.59 36.12
C ILE A 555 33.99 7.21 36.37
N THR A 556 35.29 7.15 36.68
CA THR A 556 36.03 5.89 36.81
C THR A 556 35.55 4.99 37.97
N SER A 557 34.74 5.55 38.87
CA SER A 557 34.16 4.84 40.03
C SER A 557 32.76 4.24 39.78
N PHE A 558 32.20 4.32 38.56
CA PHE A 558 30.82 3.91 38.26
C PHE A 558 30.72 2.75 37.26
N PRO A 559 31.11 1.52 37.62
CA PRO A 559 31.08 0.38 36.70
C PRO A 559 29.67 -0.09 36.32
N ALA A 560 28.64 0.31 37.08
CA ALA A 560 27.24 0.00 36.80
C ALA A 560 26.57 0.99 35.82
N LEU A 561 27.29 2.04 35.39
CA LEU A 561 26.69 3.12 34.59
C LEU A 561 26.22 2.60 33.23
N GLU A 562 24.93 2.80 32.93
CA GLU A 562 24.29 2.42 31.68
C GLU A 562 24.01 3.65 30.78
N ASN A 563 23.73 4.81 31.37
CA ASN A 563 23.37 6.02 30.63
C ASN A 563 24.20 7.22 31.08
N LEU A 564 24.91 7.85 30.14
CA LEU A 564 25.70 9.06 30.38
C LEU A 564 25.30 10.15 29.39
N ASN A 565 24.87 11.30 29.92
CA ASN A 565 24.65 12.52 29.15
C ASN A 565 25.49 13.67 29.73
N CYS A 566 26.59 13.99 29.06
CA CYS A 566 27.51 15.08 29.43
C CYS A 566 27.64 16.12 28.31
N GLN A 567 26.63 16.24 27.44
CA GLN A 567 26.68 17.13 26.28
C GLN A 567 26.81 18.62 26.65
N ASN A 568 27.26 19.48 25.73
CA ASN A 568 27.34 20.93 25.90
C ASN A 568 28.06 21.33 27.20
N ASN A 569 29.32 20.91 27.29
CA ASN A 569 30.26 21.25 28.36
C ASN A 569 31.60 21.68 27.72
N LEU A 570 32.66 21.77 28.51
CA LEU A 570 34.00 22.15 28.08
C LEU A 570 35.00 20.99 28.26
N LEU A 571 34.53 19.74 28.14
CA LEU A 571 35.35 18.55 28.36
C LEU A 571 36.37 18.40 27.22
N SER A 572 37.65 18.29 27.57
CA SER A 572 38.74 18.02 26.61
C SER A 572 39.14 16.53 26.55
N ASP A 573 38.79 15.77 27.58
CA ASP A 573 38.99 14.32 27.70
C ASP A 573 37.80 13.68 28.42
N LEU A 574 37.51 12.41 28.10
CA LEU A 574 36.47 11.61 28.73
C LEU A 574 36.94 10.15 28.87
N ASN A 575 37.30 9.75 30.08
CA ASN A 575 37.77 8.40 30.37
C ASN A 575 36.59 7.43 30.66
N LEU A 576 36.33 6.52 29.71
CA LEU A 576 35.25 5.52 29.77
C LEU A 576 35.74 4.11 30.18
N SER A 577 36.99 3.96 30.63
CA SER A 577 37.61 2.65 30.87
C SER A 577 36.95 1.77 31.95
N ALA A 578 36.16 2.37 32.84
CA ALA A 578 35.46 1.67 33.91
C ALA A 578 33.97 1.40 33.59
N THR A 579 33.39 1.98 32.55
CA THR A 579 31.93 2.01 32.30
C THR A 579 31.48 0.98 31.25
N ASN A 580 31.85 -0.29 31.42
CA ASN A 580 31.62 -1.33 30.40
C ASN A 580 30.13 -1.69 30.17
N ASN A 581 29.24 -1.26 31.07
CA ASN A 581 27.79 -1.48 30.96
C ASN A 581 27.06 -0.36 30.21
N LEU A 582 27.77 0.64 29.70
CA LEU A 582 27.17 1.79 29.03
C LEU A 582 26.39 1.35 27.78
N LYS A 583 25.11 1.71 27.75
CA LYS A 583 24.17 1.51 26.64
C LYS A 583 23.95 2.79 25.84
N THR A 584 23.96 3.93 26.52
CA THR A 584 23.72 5.25 25.92
C THR A 584 24.81 6.23 26.32
N LEU A 585 25.45 6.86 25.34
CA LEU A 585 26.43 7.91 25.55
C LEU A 585 26.10 9.14 24.71
N ASN A 586 25.84 10.27 25.37
CA ASN A 586 25.81 11.58 24.73
C ASN A 586 26.89 12.48 25.31
N CYS A 587 27.91 12.76 24.51
CA CYS A 587 29.03 13.66 24.83
C CYS A 587 29.15 14.80 23.81
N SER A 588 28.07 15.09 23.07
CA SER A 588 28.06 16.09 22.01
C SER A 588 28.33 17.51 22.53
N GLY A 589 28.88 18.42 21.71
CA GLY A 589 29.11 19.81 22.12
C GLY A 589 30.18 19.95 23.21
N ASN A 590 31.31 19.25 23.05
CA ASN A 590 32.47 19.33 23.94
C ASN A 590 33.72 19.69 23.12
N GLN A 591 34.90 19.56 23.73
CA GLN A 591 36.20 19.85 23.11
C GLN A 591 37.03 18.57 22.94
N LEU A 592 36.39 17.40 22.85
CA LEU A 592 37.06 16.12 22.77
C LEU A 592 37.84 16.00 21.46
N THR A 593 39.11 15.62 21.55
CA THR A 593 39.98 15.36 20.38
C THR A 593 40.10 13.87 20.04
N SER A 594 39.79 13.01 21.01
CA SER A 594 39.69 11.57 20.88
C SER A 594 38.62 11.02 21.82
N LEU A 595 37.99 9.92 21.44
CA LEU A 595 37.02 9.21 22.28
C LEU A 595 37.26 7.70 22.15
N ASN A 596 37.63 7.05 23.26
CA ASN A 596 37.88 5.62 23.29
C ASN A 596 36.65 4.86 23.81
N ILE A 597 36.00 4.10 22.91
CA ILE A 597 34.82 3.27 23.21
C ILE A 597 35.09 1.76 23.09
N SER A 598 36.36 1.35 23.01
CA SER A 598 36.74 -0.06 22.75
C SER A 598 36.20 -1.08 23.75
N ASN A 599 35.88 -0.67 24.98
CA ASN A 599 35.33 -1.56 26.01
C ASN A 599 33.78 -1.55 26.08
N LEU A 600 33.09 -0.80 25.21
CA LEU A 600 31.65 -0.57 25.28
C LEU A 600 30.86 -1.50 24.35
N SER A 601 30.90 -2.81 24.64
CA SER A 601 30.20 -3.83 23.83
C SER A 601 28.68 -3.81 23.93
N ASN A 602 28.15 -3.14 24.97
CA ASN A 602 26.72 -2.99 25.21
C ASN A 602 26.16 -1.65 24.66
N LEU A 603 26.98 -0.85 23.96
CA LEU A 603 26.57 0.47 23.49
C LEU A 603 25.57 0.35 22.34
N VAL A 604 24.37 0.88 22.56
CA VAL A 604 23.24 0.91 21.62
C VAL A 604 23.14 2.28 20.94
N GLN A 605 23.47 3.35 21.66
CA GLN A 605 23.39 4.72 21.15
C GLN A 605 24.64 5.53 21.51
N LEU A 606 25.22 6.16 20.48
CA LEU A 606 26.36 7.05 20.60
C LEU A 606 26.09 8.38 19.92
N GLU A 607 26.14 9.46 20.69
CA GLU A 607 26.12 10.84 20.22
C GLU A 607 27.40 11.55 20.67
N CYS A 608 28.25 11.88 19.71
CA CYS A 608 29.50 12.59 19.92
C CYS A 608 29.67 13.76 18.92
N SER A 609 28.55 14.33 18.49
CA SER A 609 28.53 15.43 17.53
C SER A 609 29.15 16.71 18.12
N ASN A 610 29.56 17.68 17.30
CA ASN A 610 30.09 18.96 17.79
C ASN A 610 31.29 18.78 18.74
N ASN A 611 32.33 18.11 18.26
CA ASN A 611 33.60 17.91 18.96
C ASN A 611 34.77 18.13 17.97
N ASN A 612 36.00 17.85 18.41
CA ASN A 612 37.20 17.94 17.58
C ASN A 612 37.77 16.54 17.25
N LEU A 613 36.91 15.52 17.12
CA LEU A 613 37.34 14.15 16.86
C LEU A 613 37.90 14.03 15.44
N THR A 614 39.03 13.34 15.31
CA THR A 614 39.67 13.06 14.01
C THR A 614 39.47 11.62 13.53
N ALA A 615 39.12 10.72 14.45
CA ALA A 615 38.78 9.33 14.21
C ALA A 615 37.87 8.81 15.33
N ILE A 616 37.09 7.78 15.03
CA ILE A 616 36.27 7.04 15.99
C ILE A 616 36.20 5.58 15.54
N ASP A 617 36.46 4.67 16.47
CA ASP A 617 36.45 3.22 16.22
C ASP A 617 35.24 2.59 16.90
N THR A 618 34.26 2.17 16.10
CA THR A 618 33.01 1.55 16.54
C THR A 618 33.02 0.02 16.45
N SER A 619 34.18 -0.59 16.14
CA SER A 619 34.30 -2.04 15.86
C SER A 619 33.90 -2.93 17.04
N ASN A 620 34.04 -2.44 18.27
CA ASN A 620 33.67 -3.16 19.49
C ASN A 620 32.23 -2.90 19.97
N SER A 621 31.40 -2.22 19.19
CA SER A 621 29.99 -1.91 19.53
C SER A 621 29.02 -2.51 18.50
N PRO A 622 28.93 -3.85 18.40
CA PRO A 622 28.18 -4.52 17.33
C PRO A 622 26.67 -4.33 17.42
N ILE A 623 26.16 -3.94 18.58
CA ILE A 623 24.73 -3.67 18.81
C ILE A 623 24.35 -2.18 18.66
N LEU A 624 25.28 -1.34 18.18
CA LEU A 624 25.03 0.08 17.96
C LEU A 624 23.93 0.26 16.92
N SER A 625 22.84 0.92 17.33
CA SER A 625 21.67 1.16 16.49
C SER A 625 21.52 2.65 16.11
N THR A 626 22.03 3.54 16.95
CA THR A 626 22.04 5.00 16.73
C THR A 626 23.45 5.53 16.81
N PHE A 627 23.91 6.20 15.75
CA PHE A 627 25.22 6.85 15.77
C PHE A 627 25.17 8.25 15.15
N GLN A 628 25.54 9.26 15.94
CA GLN A 628 25.61 10.64 15.49
C GLN A 628 26.96 11.26 15.87
N CYS A 629 27.78 11.55 14.86
CA CYS A 629 29.08 12.19 15.03
C CYS A 629 29.25 13.41 14.11
N ASN A 630 28.15 14.14 13.88
CA ASN A 630 28.10 15.36 13.09
C ASN A 630 29.12 16.40 13.58
N GLU A 631 29.57 17.31 12.72
CA GLU A 631 30.41 18.46 13.11
C GLU A 631 31.65 18.04 13.91
N ASN A 632 32.49 17.22 13.28
CA ASN A 632 33.80 16.81 13.77
C ASN A 632 34.85 16.99 12.65
N SER A 633 36.02 16.39 12.79
CA SER A 633 37.08 16.36 11.78
C SER A 633 37.43 14.93 11.35
N ILE A 634 36.44 14.03 11.33
CA ILE A 634 36.65 12.61 11.05
C ILE A 634 36.88 12.41 9.55
N THR A 635 38.04 11.84 9.20
CA THR A 635 38.46 11.63 7.80
C THR A 635 38.32 10.19 7.31
N SER A 636 37.96 9.26 8.18
CA SER A 636 37.73 7.85 7.86
C SER A 636 36.79 7.22 8.89
N LEU A 637 35.80 6.47 8.42
CA LEU A 637 34.88 5.74 9.27
C LEU A 637 34.61 4.34 8.69
N ASP A 638 34.76 3.30 9.52
CA ASP A 638 34.43 1.92 9.18
C ASP A 638 33.23 1.48 10.03
N LEU A 639 32.13 1.12 9.37
CA LEU A 639 30.87 0.69 9.99
C LEU A 639 30.54 -0.78 9.71
N SER A 640 31.48 -1.56 9.16
CA SER A 640 31.27 -2.97 8.80
C SER A 640 30.87 -3.86 9.99
N ASN A 641 31.22 -3.45 11.21
CA ASN A 641 30.87 -4.16 12.45
C ASN A 641 29.58 -3.64 13.11
N ASN A 642 28.83 -2.74 12.48
CA ASN A 642 27.62 -2.13 13.05
C ASN A 642 26.35 -2.39 12.20
N PRO A 643 26.00 -3.66 11.87
CA PRO A 643 24.91 -3.99 10.95
C PRO A 643 23.51 -3.65 11.48
N LEU A 644 23.38 -3.33 12.77
CA LEU A 644 22.10 -2.98 13.41
C LEU A 644 21.81 -1.47 13.38
N LEU A 645 22.67 -0.64 12.77
CA LEU A 645 22.42 0.79 12.64
C LEU A 645 21.09 1.06 11.92
N TYR A 646 20.21 1.80 12.58
CA TYR A 646 18.97 2.32 12.02
C TYR A 646 19.08 3.83 11.71
N LEU A 647 19.90 4.57 12.46
CA LEU A 647 20.14 6.01 12.28
C LEU A 647 21.63 6.32 12.28
N LEU A 648 22.07 7.00 11.23
CA LEU A 648 23.43 7.48 11.07
C LEU A 648 23.45 8.97 10.72
N GLY A 649 24.02 9.77 11.61
CA GLY A 649 24.34 11.18 11.38
C GLY A 649 25.86 11.38 11.24
N TYR A 650 26.29 11.79 10.05
CA TYR A 650 27.69 12.02 9.69
C TYR A 650 27.88 13.37 8.98
N THR A 651 27.16 14.41 9.37
CA THR A 651 27.20 15.70 8.66
C THR A 651 28.44 16.50 9.03
N ASN A 652 28.90 17.41 8.15
CA ASN A 652 30.06 18.28 8.41
C ASN A 652 31.34 17.52 8.85
N ASN A 653 31.65 16.41 8.18
CA ASN A 653 32.90 15.65 8.38
C ASN A 653 33.51 15.33 7.01
N PRO A 654 34.79 15.65 6.75
CA PRO A 654 35.38 15.48 5.42
C PRO A 654 35.67 14.00 5.11
N LEU A 655 34.84 13.36 4.29
CA LEU A 655 34.97 11.96 3.90
C LEU A 655 34.62 11.77 2.43
N SER A 656 35.64 11.63 1.57
CA SER A 656 35.42 11.57 0.11
C SER A 656 34.71 10.31 -0.37
N ASN A 657 34.92 9.18 0.33
CA ASN A 657 34.29 7.90 0.01
C ASN A 657 33.58 7.36 1.25
N PHE A 658 32.26 7.26 1.19
CA PHE A 658 31.46 6.73 2.29
C PHE A 658 30.82 5.40 1.92
N ASN A 659 31.12 4.36 2.69
CA ASN A 659 30.57 3.03 2.48
C ASN A 659 29.48 2.72 3.53
N VAL A 660 28.27 2.46 3.05
CA VAL A 660 27.11 2.09 3.87
C VAL A 660 26.46 0.77 3.42
N ASN A 661 27.12 0.03 2.52
CA ASN A 661 26.51 -1.12 1.84
C ASN A 661 26.10 -2.27 2.77
N ASP A 662 26.73 -2.38 3.94
CA ASP A 662 26.43 -3.41 4.95
C ASP A 662 25.31 -2.98 5.93
N LEU A 663 24.82 -1.74 5.85
CA LEU A 663 23.86 -1.16 6.79
C LEU A 663 22.40 -1.38 6.36
N VAL A 664 22.00 -2.61 6.03
CA VAL A 664 20.69 -2.95 5.46
C VAL A 664 19.47 -2.57 6.34
N ASN A 665 19.69 -2.31 7.64
CA ASN A 665 18.67 -1.86 8.59
C ASN A 665 18.53 -0.33 8.68
N LEU A 666 19.37 0.42 7.97
CA LEU A 666 19.40 1.87 8.02
C LEU A 666 18.10 2.45 7.48
N ARG A 667 17.49 3.35 8.26
CA ARG A 667 16.27 4.09 7.93
C ARG A 667 16.55 5.57 7.71
N VAL A 668 17.52 6.12 8.45
CA VAL A 668 17.88 7.54 8.37
C VAL A 668 19.38 7.66 8.14
N LEU A 669 19.74 8.28 7.02
CA LEU A 669 21.12 8.64 6.69
C LEU A 669 21.21 10.16 6.48
N SER A 670 21.97 10.84 7.33
CA SER A 670 22.28 12.26 7.18
C SER A 670 23.77 12.46 6.95
N LEU A 671 24.10 13.04 5.80
CA LEU A 671 25.45 13.10 5.25
C LEU A 671 25.73 14.39 4.47
N PHE A 672 25.09 15.50 4.84
CA PHE A 672 25.34 16.76 4.17
C PHE A 672 26.70 17.37 4.58
N ASP A 673 27.34 18.13 3.68
CA ASP A 673 28.63 18.80 3.90
C ASP A 673 29.79 17.83 4.24
N THR A 674 29.93 16.72 3.51
CA THR A 674 30.98 15.72 3.76
C THR A 674 32.05 15.60 2.69
N GLN A 675 31.93 16.33 1.57
CA GLN A 675 32.82 16.19 0.41
C GLN A 675 32.76 14.79 -0.25
N THR A 676 31.68 14.03 -0.02
CA THR A 676 31.48 12.71 -0.61
C THR A 676 31.27 12.84 -2.12
N SER A 677 32.04 12.09 -2.92
CA SER A 677 31.88 12.04 -4.38
C SER A 677 31.13 10.80 -4.88
N VAL A 678 31.11 9.73 -4.08
CA VAL A 678 30.41 8.47 -4.40
C VAL A 678 29.65 7.99 -3.17
N LEU A 679 28.37 7.70 -3.35
CA LEU A 679 27.49 7.14 -2.32
C LEU A 679 26.65 6.02 -2.94
N ASP A 680 26.93 4.79 -2.54
CA ASP A 680 26.14 3.62 -2.91
C ASP A 680 25.11 3.34 -1.80
N VAL A 681 23.82 3.35 -2.16
CA VAL A 681 22.69 3.06 -1.26
C VAL A 681 21.84 1.90 -1.78
N SER A 682 22.34 1.15 -2.76
CA SER A 682 21.59 0.10 -3.45
C SER A 682 21.08 -1.02 -2.52
N ASN A 683 21.79 -1.28 -1.42
CA ASN A 683 21.41 -2.28 -0.41
C ASN A 683 20.50 -1.73 0.71
N LEU A 684 20.26 -0.41 0.76
CA LEU A 684 19.52 0.24 1.84
C LEU A 684 18.00 0.20 1.60
N VAL A 685 17.46 -1.00 1.42
CA VAL A 685 16.03 -1.22 1.08
C VAL A 685 15.04 -0.71 2.14
N ASN A 686 15.51 -0.46 3.37
CA ASN A 686 14.73 0.11 4.46
C ASN A 686 14.89 1.62 4.64
N LEU A 687 15.66 2.30 3.78
CA LEU A 687 15.94 3.72 3.91
C LEU A 687 14.66 4.53 3.73
N GLU A 688 14.33 5.35 4.72
CA GLU A 688 13.15 6.22 4.77
C GLU A 688 13.53 7.68 4.51
N VAL A 689 14.74 8.08 4.91
CA VAL A 689 15.24 9.46 4.85
C VAL A 689 16.71 9.47 4.42
N LEU A 690 17.01 10.22 3.36
CA LEU A 690 18.37 10.50 2.90
C LEU A 690 18.61 12.01 2.76
N PHE A 691 19.53 12.54 3.56
CA PHE A 691 20.02 13.91 3.44
C PHE A 691 21.48 13.89 2.97
N CYS A 692 21.75 14.30 1.74
CA CYS A 692 23.08 14.26 1.13
C CYS A 692 23.44 15.59 0.43
N ASP A 693 22.87 16.70 0.89
CA ASP A 693 23.14 18.05 0.35
C ASP A 693 24.61 18.47 0.50
N ASN A 694 25.06 19.45 -0.28
CA ASN A 694 26.40 20.05 -0.18
C ASN A 694 27.54 19.01 -0.28
N ASN A 695 27.48 18.14 -1.28
CA ASN A 695 28.51 17.13 -1.54
C ASN A 695 29.05 17.27 -2.98
N LEU A 696 29.79 16.26 -3.45
CA LEU A 696 30.39 16.21 -4.78
C LEU A 696 29.81 15.05 -5.61
N LEU A 697 28.58 14.62 -5.32
CA LEU A 697 27.95 13.49 -5.99
C LEU A 697 27.66 13.82 -7.46
N GLU A 698 28.09 12.96 -8.38
CA GLU A 698 27.78 13.06 -9.82
C GLU A 698 26.52 12.28 -10.22
N THR A 699 26.17 11.27 -9.42
CA THR A 699 24.97 10.46 -9.57
C THR A 699 24.49 9.99 -8.20
N ILE A 700 23.20 9.72 -8.08
CA ILE A 700 22.63 9.02 -6.94
C ILE A 700 21.48 8.13 -7.43
N ASP A 701 21.53 6.87 -7.03
CA ASP A 701 20.53 5.87 -7.35
C ASP A 701 19.85 5.38 -6.08
N VAL A 702 18.58 5.74 -5.91
CA VAL A 702 17.72 5.33 -4.81
C VAL A 702 16.58 4.41 -5.29
N SER A 703 16.70 3.81 -6.48
CA SER A 703 15.65 2.97 -7.07
C SER A 703 15.31 1.74 -6.21
N ASN A 704 16.28 1.24 -5.43
CA ASN A 704 16.07 0.15 -4.47
C ASN A 704 15.52 0.60 -3.10
N CYS A 705 15.49 1.90 -2.82
CA CYS A 705 15.04 2.47 -1.55
C CYS A 705 13.51 2.60 -1.53
N LYS A 706 12.80 1.47 -1.57
CA LYS A 706 11.33 1.39 -1.71
C LYS A 706 10.53 1.90 -0.50
N LYS A 707 11.16 2.52 0.51
CA LYS A 707 10.53 3.17 1.66
C LYS A 707 10.90 4.66 1.76
N LEU A 708 11.63 5.20 0.79
CA LEU A 708 12.17 6.54 0.85
C LEU A 708 11.04 7.57 0.76
N THR A 709 10.87 8.36 1.81
CA THR A 709 9.85 9.42 1.88
C THR A 709 10.44 10.81 1.75
N GLN A 710 11.74 10.96 2.04
CA GLN A 710 12.46 12.23 2.00
C GLN A 710 13.83 12.06 1.37
N LEU A 711 14.11 12.87 0.36
CA LEU A 711 15.39 12.93 -0.34
C LEU A 711 15.82 14.39 -0.52
N THR A 712 16.92 14.77 0.11
CA THR A 712 17.56 16.06 -0.15
C THR A 712 18.97 15.81 -0.68
N CYS A 713 19.24 16.33 -1.87
CA CYS A 713 20.50 16.16 -2.58
C CYS A 713 20.87 17.48 -3.29
N SER A 714 20.54 18.62 -2.68
CA SER A 714 20.84 19.93 -3.24
C SER A 714 22.34 20.26 -3.18
N ASN A 715 22.80 21.16 -4.04
CA ASN A 715 24.19 21.60 -4.09
C ASN A 715 25.20 20.45 -4.23
N ASN A 716 24.99 19.61 -5.26
CA ASN A 716 25.89 18.54 -5.66
C ASN A 716 26.38 18.78 -7.11
N GLN A 717 27.07 17.80 -7.70
CA GLN A 717 27.50 17.82 -9.09
C GLN A 717 26.67 16.86 -9.96
N LEU A 718 25.40 16.61 -9.58
CA LEU A 718 24.59 15.58 -10.19
C LEU A 718 24.43 15.83 -11.69
N THR A 719 24.70 14.81 -12.48
CA THR A 719 24.39 14.72 -13.92
C THR A 719 23.18 13.80 -14.16
N THR A 720 23.02 12.79 -13.29
CA THR A 720 21.91 11.83 -13.32
C THR A 720 21.35 11.61 -11.91
N LEU A 721 20.05 11.30 -11.83
CA LEU A 721 19.34 11.00 -10.59
C LEU A 721 18.32 9.89 -10.85
N PHE A 722 18.37 8.79 -10.09
CA PHE A 722 17.43 7.68 -10.23
C PHE A 722 16.57 7.54 -8.98
N ILE A 723 15.31 7.98 -9.07
CA ILE A 723 14.30 8.00 -7.99
C ILE A 723 13.08 7.10 -8.30
N LYS A 724 13.23 6.18 -9.25
CA LYS A 724 12.16 5.26 -9.67
C LYS A 724 11.97 4.10 -8.67
N ASN A 725 11.47 4.40 -7.48
CA ASN A 725 11.40 3.49 -6.33
C ASN A 725 9.97 3.08 -5.93
N GLY A 726 8.95 3.54 -6.66
CA GLY A 726 7.53 3.29 -6.44
C GLY A 726 6.88 4.19 -5.39
N ILE A 727 7.60 5.19 -4.88
CA ILE A 727 7.12 6.17 -3.91
C ILE A 727 7.22 7.58 -4.51
N SER A 728 6.25 8.42 -4.17
CA SER A 728 6.38 9.86 -4.36
C SER A 728 6.99 10.48 -3.11
N GLU A 729 8.25 10.90 -3.15
CA GLU A 729 8.90 11.57 -2.02
C GLU A 729 8.11 12.83 -1.62
N GLN A 730 7.81 12.98 -0.33
CA GLN A 730 7.07 14.13 0.19
C GLN A 730 7.93 15.39 0.18
N ASN A 731 9.25 15.21 0.35
CA ASN A 731 10.22 16.28 0.36
C ASN A 731 11.40 15.89 -0.54
N LEU A 732 11.34 16.33 -1.80
CA LEU A 732 12.40 16.19 -2.80
C LEU A 732 13.08 17.54 -3.00
N ASN A 733 14.35 17.67 -2.63
CA ASN A 733 15.16 18.87 -2.91
C ASN A 733 16.37 18.54 -3.79
N ILE A 734 16.28 18.93 -5.05
CA ILE A 734 17.32 18.74 -6.09
C ILE A 734 17.96 20.07 -6.53
N SER A 735 17.71 21.16 -5.81
CA SER A 735 18.17 22.49 -6.20
C SER A 735 19.70 22.61 -6.25
N GLN A 736 20.22 23.62 -6.96
CA GLN A 736 21.66 23.87 -7.05
C GLN A 736 22.48 22.71 -7.65
N ASN A 737 21.89 21.90 -8.53
CA ASN A 737 22.58 20.92 -9.37
C ASN A 737 22.60 21.39 -10.84
N PRO A 738 23.47 22.34 -11.21
CA PRO A 738 23.41 23.00 -12.52
C PRO A 738 23.70 22.07 -13.72
N ASN A 739 24.34 20.93 -13.48
CA ASN A 739 24.73 19.97 -14.51
C ASN A 739 23.74 18.78 -14.65
N LEU A 740 22.60 18.81 -13.95
CA LEU A 740 21.65 17.71 -13.96
C LEU A 740 20.99 17.58 -15.33
N GLN A 741 21.28 16.50 -16.03
CA GLN A 741 20.82 16.25 -17.40
C GLN A 741 19.61 15.32 -17.41
N TYR A 742 19.56 14.32 -16.53
CA TYR A 742 18.53 13.29 -16.55
C TYR A 742 18.04 12.91 -15.14
N ILE A 743 16.73 12.74 -15.01
CA ILE A 743 16.08 12.16 -13.84
C ILE A 743 15.20 10.98 -14.28
N CYS A 744 15.48 9.79 -13.75
CA CYS A 744 14.54 8.69 -13.84
C CYS A 744 13.59 8.70 -12.65
N ALA A 745 12.28 8.78 -12.88
CA ALA A 745 11.27 8.83 -11.83
C ALA A 745 10.06 7.96 -12.17
N ASP A 746 9.19 7.72 -11.20
CA ASP A 746 7.93 7.03 -11.46
C ASP A 746 6.98 7.89 -12.28
N THR A 747 6.20 7.25 -13.15
CA THR A 747 5.32 7.94 -14.11
C THR A 747 4.35 8.91 -13.42
N GLN A 748 3.88 8.56 -12.21
CA GLN A 748 3.05 9.39 -11.35
C GLN A 748 3.72 10.73 -10.94
N GLN A 749 5.04 10.74 -10.77
CA GLN A 749 5.78 11.90 -10.26
C GLN A 749 6.16 12.88 -11.36
N LEU A 750 6.25 12.42 -12.61
CA LEU A 750 6.83 13.18 -13.73
C LEU A 750 6.20 14.58 -13.91
N TYR A 751 4.89 14.71 -13.75
CA TYR A 751 4.23 16.02 -13.87
C TYR A 751 4.65 17.01 -12.77
N ALA A 752 4.68 16.56 -11.52
CA ALA A 752 5.08 17.37 -10.38
C ALA A 752 6.57 17.73 -10.45
N LEU A 753 7.40 16.73 -10.81
CA LEU A 753 8.84 16.90 -11.01
C LEU A 753 9.14 17.93 -12.11
N GLN A 754 8.45 17.85 -13.26
CA GLN A 754 8.65 18.82 -14.33
C GLN A 754 8.27 20.24 -13.90
N THR A 755 7.21 20.39 -13.12
CA THR A 755 6.81 21.69 -12.55
C THR A 755 7.89 22.24 -11.62
N GLN A 756 8.48 21.38 -10.79
CA GLN A 756 9.59 21.75 -9.89
C GLN A 756 10.84 22.15 -10.67
N LEU A 757 11.26 21.36 -11.66
CA LEU A 757 12.42 21.65 -12.52
C LEU A 757 12.29 23.01 -13.21
N ASN A 758 11.11 23.30 -13.77
CA ASN A 758 10.82 24.59 -14.38
C ASN A 758 10.93 25.74 -13.38
N GLY A 759 10.43 25.55 -12.15
CA GLY A 759 10.54 26.53 -11.06
C GLY A 759 12.00 26.76 -10.59
N LEU A 760 12.86 25.76 -10.73
CA LEU A 760 14.29 25.83 -10.43
C LEU A 760 15.14 26.39 -11.59
N GLY A 761 14.53 26.66 -12.75
CA GLY A 761 15.22 27.11 -13.96
C GLY A 761 15.99 25.99 -14.69
N MET A 762 15.74 24.73 -14.34
CA MET A 762 16.39 23.52 -14.88
C MET A 762 15.64 22.99 -16.11
N ASN A 763 15.36 23.88 -17.06
CA ASN A 763 14.52 23.57 -18.23
C ASN A 763 15.18 22.58 -19.22
N ALA A 764 16.50 22.37 -19.09
CA ALA A 764 17.29 21.46 -19.91
C ALA A 764 17.46 20.06 -19.28
N THR A 765 16.82 19.79 -18.14
CA THR A 765 16.83 18.45 -17.52
C THR A 765 15.69 17.60 -18.08
N VAL A 766 16.01 16.41 -18.59
CA VAL A 766 15.03 15.41 -19.06
C VAL A 766 14.52 14.60 -17.87
N SER A 767 13.20 14.34 -17.82
CA SER A 767 12.64 13.37 -16.88
C SER A 767 11.70 12.38 -17.58
N ASN A 768 11.89 11.08 -17.33
CA ASN A 768 11.02 10.00 -17.77
C ASN A 768 11.19 8.75 -16.87
N SER A 769 10.53 7.65 -17.19
CA SER A 769 10.59 6.40 -16.42
C SER A 769 11.41 5.28 -17.09
N TYR A 770 12.25 5.60 -18.08
CA TYR A 770 12.89 4.62 -18.97
C TYR A 770 14.26 4.10 -18.49
N CYS A 771 14.69 4.38 -17.26
CA CYS A 771 15.86 3.70 -16.69
C CYS A 771 15.60 2.21 -16.40
N SER A 772 14.33 1.82 -16.28
CA SER A 772 13.90 0.43 -16.19
C SER A 772 12.49 0.29 -16.78
N PHE A 773 12.23 -0.76 -17.53
CA PHE A 773 10.90 -0.98 -18.13
C PHE A 773 9.90 -1.68 -17.21
N THR A 774 10.29 -1.99 -15.97
CA THR A 774 9.38 -2.42 -14.90
C THR A 774 8.91 -1.21 -14.06
N PRO A 775 7.72 -1.25 -13.43
CA PRO A 775 7.31 -0.21 -12.48
C PRO A 775 8.29 -0.08 -11.31
N GLY A 776 8.37 1.11 -10.71
CA GLY A 776 9.10 1.31 -9.46
C GLY A 776 8.36 0.66 -8.30
N GLY A 777 9.09 0.27 -7.26
CA GLY A 777 8.52 -0.29 -6.03
C GLY A 777 8.11 -1.76 -6.15
N ASN A 778 6.99 -2.11 -5.54
CA ASN A 778 6.35 -3.41 -5.75
C ASN A 778 5.23 -3.24 -6.77
N TYR A 779 5.06 -4.23 -7.64
CA TYR A 779 4.01 -4.32 -8.65
C TYR A 779 3.57 -5.78 -8.76
N ASN A 780 2.49 -6.10 -9.44
CA ASN A 780 2.15 -7.48 -9.83
C ASN A 780 2.32 -7.62 -11.34
N THR A 781 2.47 -8.86 -11.83
CA THR A 781 2.66 -9.15 -13.25
C THR A 781 1.63 -10.15 -13.72
N ILE A 782 0.94 -9.83 -14.81
CA ILE A 782 0.18 -10.78 -15.59
C ILE A 782 0.97 -11.13 -16.84
N THR A 783 1.13 -12.41 -17.13
CA THR A 783 1.90 -12.91 -18.28
C THR A 783 1.21 -14.08 -18.97
N GLY A 784 1.71 -14.50 -20.12
CA GLY A 784 1.20 -15.66 -20.85
C GLY A 784 1.66 -15.67 -22.31
N LEU A 785 1.20 -16.67 -23.04
CA LEU A 785 1.41 -16.87 -24.47
C LEU A 785 0.09 -16.84 -25.23
N THR A 786 0.12 -16.41 -26.50
CA THR A 786 -0.96 -16.69 -27.46
C THR A 786 -0.49 -17.75 -28.45
N ILE A 787 -1.25 -18.85 -28.55
CA ILE A 787 -0.89 -20.04 -29.32
C ILE A 787 -2.03 -20.37 -30.29
N PHE A 788 -1.71 -20.68 -31.54
CA PHE A 788 -2.71 -21.06 -32.55
C PHE A 788 -2.74 -22.57 -32.76
N ASP A 789 -3.89 -23.17 -32.47
CA ASP A 789 -4.14 -24.60 -32.63
C ASP A 789 -4.58 -24.91 -34.07
N ASP A 790 -3.60 -25.05 -34.96
CA ASP A 790 -3.84 -25.34 -36.39
C ASP A 790 -4.40 -26.75 -36.63
N ASN A 791 -4.01 -27.71 -35.79
CA ASN A 791 -4.31 -29.12 -36.03
C ASN A 791 -5.55 -29.63 -35.24
N ASN A 792 -6.15 -28.77 -34.41
CA ASN A 792 -7.29 -29.04 -33.53
C ASN A 792 -7.03 -30.12 -32.46
N ASN A 793 -5.80 -30.25 -31.96
CA ASN A 793 -5.46 -31.10 -30.81
C ASN A 793 -5.47 -30.33 -29.47
N GLY A 794 -5.75 -29.02 -29.49
CA GLY A 794 -5.58 -28.11 -28.37
C GLY A 794 -4.16 -27.55 -28.34
N CYS A 795 -4.00 -26.34 -27.80
CA CYS A 795 -2.71 -25.65 -27.80
C CYS A 795 -1.65 -26.36 -26.95
N GLU A 796 -0.78 -27.12 -27.60
CA GLU A 796 0.41 -27.76 -27.05
C GLU A 796 1.61 -26.81 -27.14
N ILE A 797 2.65 -27.04 -26.33
CA ILE A 797 3.87 -26.21 -26.34
C ILE A 797 4.66 -26.29 -27.66
N THR A 798 4.34 -27.27 -28.51
CA THR A 798 4.91 -27.43 -29.85
C THR A 798 4.15 -26.68 -30.93
N ASP A 799 2.97 -26.14 -30.61
CA ASP A 799 2.21 -25.32 -31.54
C ASP A 799 2.84 -23.92 -31.64
N GLU A 800 2.63 -23.30 -32.79
CA GLU A 800 3.28 -22.04 -33.12
C GLU A 800 2.68 -20.87 -32.34
N VAL A 801 3.56 -20.01 -31.85
CA VAL A 801 3.22 -18.80 -31.11
C VAL A 801 2.86 -17.66 -32.07
N ASN A 802 1.90 -16.83 -31.68
CA ASN A 802 1.42 -15.75 -32.55
C ASN A 802 1.92 -14.37 -32.09
N PRO A 803 2.71 -13.67 -32.92
CA PRO A 803 3.12 -12.32 -32.60
C PRO A 803 2.04 -11.29 -32.93
N PHE A 804 2.13 -10.12 -32.30
CA PHE A 804 1.29 -8.96 -32.59
C PHE A 804 -0.21 -9.15 -32.32
N ILE A 805 -0.57 -10.03 -31.38
CA ILE A 805 -1.93 -10.17 -30.87
C ILE A 805 -2.16 -9.15 -29.77
N ARG A 806 -3.16 -8.29 -29.95
CA ARG A 806 -3.56 -7.33 -28.92
C ARG A 806 -4.39 -8.02 -27.83
N LEU A 807 -4.07 -7.70 -26.58
CA LEU A 807 -4.77 -8.15 -25.39
C LEU A 807 -5.22 -6.91 -24.60
N ASP A 808 -6.53 -6.70 -24.50
CA ASP A 808 -7.11 -5.61 -23.71
C ASP A 808 -7.22 -6.00 -22.24
N ILE A 809 -7.01 -5.02 -21.36
CA ILE A 809 -6.92 -5.21 -19.91
C ILE A 809 -7.75 -4.13 -19.23
N THR A 810 -8.61 -4.53 -18.28
CA THR A 810 -9.39 -3.58 -17.49
C THR A 810 -9.57 -4.06 -16.06
N ASP A 811 -9.61 -3.14 -15.10
CA ASP A 811 -10.02 -3.38 -13.71
C ASP A 811 -11.45 -2.91 -13.40
N GLY A 812 -12.20 -2.50 -14.43
CA GLY A 812 -13.52 -1.89 -14.32
C GLY A 812 -13.51 -0.37 -14.13
N VAL A 813 -12.33 0.25 -13.92
CA VAL A 813 -12.15 1.70 -13.82
C VAL A 813 -11.23 2.20 -14.93
N GLU A 814 -10.04 1.64 -15.01
CA GLU A 814 -9.02 1.94 -16.01
C GLU A 814 -9.02 0.87 -17.11
N THR A 815 -8.62 1.29 -18.31
CA THR A 815 -8.43 0.40 -19.45
C THR A 815 -7.04 0.60 -20.04
N GLY A 816 -6.45 -0.51 -20.46
CA GLY A 816 -5.18 -0.54 -21.17
C GLY A 816 -5.11 -1.73 -22.08
N ALA A 817 -3.98 -1.91 -22.76
CA ALA A 817 -3.72 -3.09 -23.57
C ALA A 817 -2.22 -3.35 -23.66
N THR A 818 -1.89 -4.59 -23.98
CA THR A 818 -0.55 -5.01 -24.40
C THR A 818 -0.65 -5.73 -25.75
N VAL A 819 0.48 -5.91 -26.42
CA VAL A 819 0.56 -6.67 -27.67
C VAL A 819 1.61 -7.74 -27.50
N THR A 820 1.33 -8.96 -27.96
CA THR A 820 2.27 -10.07 -27.86
C THR A 820 3.54 -9.78 -28.66
N ASN A 821 4.68 -10.12 -28.06
CA ASN A 821 6.01 -10.01 -28.63
C ASN A 821 6.18 -10.99 -29.80
N ILE A 822 7.34 -10.95 -30.46
CA ILE A 822 7.64 -11.83 -31.61
C ILE A 822 7.60 -13.33 -31.26
N ASP A 823 7.81 -13.67 -29.99
CA ASP A 823 7.72 -15.02 -29.44
C ASP A 823 6.33 -15.37 -28.89
N GLY A 824 5.32 -14.53 -29.16
CA GLY A 824 3.94 -14.67 -28.69
C GLY A 824 3.73 -14.44 -27.20
N SER A 825 4.78 -14.07 -26.45
CA SER A 825 4.67 -13.74 -25.03
C SER A 825 4.07 -12.36 -24.82
N TYR A 826 3.37 -12.18 -23.71
CA TYR A 826 2.97 -10.87 -23.24
C TYR A 826 3.25 -10.72 -21.75
N ASN A 827 3.42 -9.46 -21.34
CA ASN A 827 3.41 -9.07 -19.95
C ASN A 827 2.58 -7.79 -19.78
N TYR A 828 2.00 -7.65 -18.60
CA TYR A 828 1.35 -6.42 -18.17
C TYR A 828 1.53 -6.25 -16.66
N PHE A 829 1.93 -5.06 -16.25
CA PHE A 829 2.17 -4.76 -14.85
C PHE A 829 0.94 -4.12 -14.22
N THR A 830 0.56 -4.59 -13.04
CA THR A 830 -0.64 -4.17 -12.32
C THR A 830 -0.34 -3.89 -10.85
N ASN A 831 -1.31 -3.32 -10.13
CA ASN A 831 -1.27 -3.18 -8.67
C ASN A 831 -2.12 -4.29 -8.02
N ALA A 832 -2.49 -4.11 -6.75
CA ALA A 832 -3.56 -4.89 -6.14
C ALA A 832 -4.90 -4.53 -6.80
N GLY A 833 -5.75 -5.52 -7.09
CA GLY A 833 -7.01 -5.30 -7.79
C GLY A 833 -7.49 -6.54 -8.55
N ASN A 834 -8.67 -6.38 -9.17
CA ASN A 834 -9.24 -7.39 -10.05
C ASN A 834 -9.07 -6.95 -11.49
N TYR A 835 -8.39 -7.74 -12.31
CA TYR A 835 -8.09 -7.43 -13.70
C TYR A 835 -8.71 -8.48 -14.62
N THR A 836 -9.32 -8.02 -15.71
CA THR A 836 -9.83 -8.88 -16.79
C THR A 836 -8.96 -8.68 -18.02
N ILE A 837 -8.41 -9.75 -18.59
CA ILE A 837 -7.68 -9.73 -19.86
C ILE A 837 -8.51 -10.41 -20.94
N THR A 838 -8.62 -9.77 -22.11
CA THR A 838 -9.40 -10.26 -23.26
C THR A 838 -8.63 -10.09 -24.57
N PRO A 839 -8.45 -11.14 -25.39
CA PRO A 839 -7.87 -11.01 -26.72
C PRO A 839 -8.75 -10.16 -27.64
N ASN A 840 -8.13 -9.24 -28.37
CA ASN A 840 -8.80 -8.34 -29.32
C ASN A 840 -8.08 -8.36 -30.67
N VAL A 841 -8.65 -9.08 -31.63
CA VAL A 841 -8.15 -9.20 -33.00
C VAL A 841 -9.10 -8.52 -33.99
N GLU A 842 -8.60 -8.16 -35.17
CA GLU A 842 -9.36 -7.41 -36.19
C GLU A 842 -10.66 -8.10 -36.64
N ASN A 843 -10.64 -9.45 -36.75
CA ASN A 843 -11.79 -10.27 -37.18
C ASN A 843 -12.16 -11.29 -36.08
N PRO A 844 -12.71 -10.86 -34.93
CA PRO A 844 -12.84 -11.70 -33.74
C PRO A 844 -13.81 -12.87 -33.94
N THR A 845 -14.75 -12.77 -34.88
CA THR A 845 -15.71 -13.85 -35.18
C THR A 845 -15.13 -15.02 -35.97
N TRP A 846 -13.93 -14.86 -36.55
CA TRP A 846 -13.24 -15.93 -37.32
C TRP A 846 -12.42 -16.85 -36.42
N PHE A 847 -12.32 -16.52 -35.13
CA PHE A 847 -11.49 -17.20 -34.16
C PHE A 847 -12.27 -17.44 -32.87
N ASN A 848 -11.93 -18.52 -32.18
CA ASN A 848 -12.40 -18.79 -30.83
C ASN A 848 -11.21 -18.77 -29.88
N PHE A 849 -11.35 -18.09 -28.74
CA PHE A 849 -10.31 -17.96 -27.73
C PHE A 849 -10.68 -18.79 -26.51
N SER A 850 -9.75 -19.61 -26.03
CA SER A 850 -9.91 -20.43 -24.83
C SER A 850 -8.80 -20.12 -23.82
N PRO A 851 -9.11 -19.48 -22.67
CA PRO A 851 -10.43 -18.92 -22.32
C PRO A 851 -10.78 -17.68 -23.17
N THR A 852 -12.06 -17.28 -23.22
CA THR A 852 -12.48 -16.07 -23.95
C THR A 852 -11.98 -14.79 -23.27
N SER A 853 -11.84 -14.83 -21.95
CA SER A 853 -11.22 -13.81 -21.12
C SER A 853 -10.73 -14.45 -19.81
N ALA A 854 -9.80 -13.80 -19.14
CA ALA A 854 -9.19 -14.29 -17.91
C ALA A 854 -9.28 -13.26 -16.80
N ASN A 855 -9.64 -13.69 -15.59
CA ASN A 855 -9.78 -12.83 -14.42
C ASN A 855 -8.65 -13.11 -13.43
N PHE A 856 -7.98 -12.04 -13.00
CA PHE A 856 -6.89 -12.08 -12.03
C PHE A 856 -7.28 -11.27 -10.81
N ASN A 857 -7.11 -11.82 -9.62
CA ASN A 857 -7.35 -11.12 -8.36
C ASN A 857 -6.05 -11.07 -7.57
N PHE A 858 -5.47 -9.88 -7.46
CA PHE A 858 -4.30 -9.62 -6.62
C PHE A 858 -4.74 -8.92 -5.34
N LEU A 859 -4.56 -9.59 -4.19
CA LEU A 859 -4.99 -9.09 -2.87
C LEU A 859 -4.06 -8.00 -2.31
N ASP A 860 -2.80 -8.00 -2.74
CA ASP A 860 -1.76 -7.08 -2.31
C ASP A 860 -0.84 -6.70 -3.48
N ASN A 861 0.08 -5.78 -3.22
CA ASN A 861 1.07 -5.31 -4.19
C ASN A 861 2.47 -5.79 -3.78
N ASN A 862 2.82 -7.03 -4.16
CA ASN A 862 3.97 -7.75 -3.62
C ASN A 862 4.74 -8.60 -4.64
N ASN A 863 4.88 -8.14 -5.88
CA ASN A 863 5.62 -8.86 -6.93
C ASN A 863 5.00 -10.23 -7.25
N ASN A 864 3.68 -10.36 -7.10
CA ASN A 864 2.97 -11.57 -7.47
C ASN A 864 2.94 -11.70 -9.00
N ILE A 865 3.08 -12.94 -9.49
CA ILE A 865 3.02 -13.24 -10.91
C ILE A 865 1.88 -14.23 -11.14
N SER A 866 0.98 -13.90 -12.08
CA SER A 866 -0.05 -14.81 -12.57
C SER A 866 0.09 -14.99 -14.06
N ALA A 867 -0.02 -16.24 -14.54
CA ALA A 867 0.10 -16.56 -15.95
C ALA A 867 -1.24 -17.07 -16.51
N GLN A 868 -1.55 -16.71 -17.75
CA GLN A 868 -2.65 -17.30 -18.51
C GLN A 868 -2.31 -17.33 -19.99
N ASP A 869 -2.28 -18.52 -20.57
CA ASP A 869 -2.15 -18.65 -22.01
C ASP A 869 -3.54 -18.55 -22.68
N PHE A 870 -3.58 -18.01 -23.89
CA PHE A 870 -4.77 -17.95 -24.72
C PHE A 870 -4.61 -18.86 -25.92
N CYS A 871 -5.42 -19.91 -25.98
CA CYS A 871 -5.47 -20.80 -27.12
C CYS A 871 -6.43 -20.27 -28.18
N ILE A 872 -5.96 -20.15 -29.42
CA ILE A 872 -6.70 -19.60 -30.55
C ILE A 872 -7.04 -20.74 -31.51
N GLN A 873 -8.33 -20.90 -31.83
CA GLN A 873 -8.83 -21.88 -32.79
C GLN A 873 -9.57 -21.20 -33.94
N ALA A 874 -9.43 -21.73 -35.15
CA ALA A 874 -10.17 -21.26 -36.31
C ALA A 874 -11.68 -21.57 -36.20
N VAL A 875 -12.53 -20.60 -36.52
CA VAL A 875 -13.98 -20.79 -36.66
C VAL A 875 -14.34 -20.65 -38.14
N GLY A 876 -14.80 -21.74 -38.76
CA GLY A 876 -15.08 -21.74 -40.20
C GLY A 876 -13.82 -21.67 -41.07
N ILE A 877 -14.00 -21.41 -42.36
CA ILE A 877 -12.91 -21.27 -43.34
C ILE A 877 -12.96 -19.84 -43.85
N HIS A 878 -12.01 -19.01 -43.39
CA HIS A 878 -11.87 -17.61 -43.77
C HIS A 878 -10.46 -17.40 -44.31
N LYS A 879 -10.36 -17.03 -45.59
CA LYS A 879 -9.09 -16.78 -46.28
C LYS A 879 -8.96 -15.28 -46.49
N ASP A 880 -7.88 -14.68 -45.99
CA ASP A 880 -7.67 -13.24 -46.09
C ASP A 880 -6.19 -12.93 -45.91
N ILE A 881 -5.58 -12.21 -46.85
CA ILE A 881 -4.18 -11.78 -46.77
C ILE A 881 -4.08 -10.30 -47.13
N GLU A 882 -3.30 -9.54 -46.37
CA GLU A 882 -3.05 -8.12 -46.64
C GLU A 882 -1.59 -7.89 -47.04
N VAL A 883 -1.36 -6.90 -47.89
CA VAL A 883 -0.02 -6.41 -48.23
C VAL A 883 0.04 -4.89 -48.12
N VAL A 884 1.15 -4.38 -47.60
CA VAL A 884 1.40 -2.95 -47.40
C VAL A 884 2.84 -2.64 -47.80
N LEU A 885 3.06 -1.50 -48.43
CA LEU A 885 4.40 -0.99 -48.78
C LEU A 885 4.70 0.26 -47.96
N ILE A 886 5.83 0.27 -47.25
CA ILE A 886 6.27 1.40 -46.42
C ILE A 886 7.67 1.89 -46.84
N PRO A 887 7.92 3.21 -46.78
CA PRO A 887 9.28 3.76 -46.94
C PRO A 887 10.08 3.61 -45.65
N ILE A 888 11.34 3.19 -45.77
CA ILE A 888 12.34 3.17 -44.68
C ILE A 888 13.39 4.28 -44.90
N ASP A 889 13.84 4.46 -46.14
CA ASP A 889 14.67 5.60 -46.58
C ASP A 889 14.03 6.22 -47.83
N PHE A 890 13.72 7.51 -47.79
CA PHE A 890 12.90 8.18 -48.79
C PHE A 890 13.63 8.35 -50.13
N ALA A 891 12.86 8.34 -51.23
CA ALA A 891 13.39 8.61 -52.56
C ALA A 891 13.92 10.04 -52.68
N ARG A 892 15.21 10.13 -53.04
CA ARG A 892 15.90 11.38 -53.37
C ARG A 892 16.57 11.24 -54.75
N PRO A 893 16.54 12.27 -55.60
CA PRO A 893 17.13 12.18 -56.93
C PRO A 893 18.62 11.82 -56.90
N GLY A 894 19.00 10.70 -57.52
CA GLY A 894 20.38 10.23 -57.62
C GLY A 894 20.90 9.43 -56.41
N PHE A 895 20.03 9.12 -55.44
CA PHE A 895 20.38 8.32 -54.25
C PHE A 895 19.61 7.01 -54.21
N ASP A 896 20.04 6.10 -53.34
CA ASP A 896 19.29 4.90 -53.03
C ASP A 896 18.16 5.23 -52.04
N ALA A 897 17.02 4.58 -52.23
CA ALA A 897 15.87 4.56 -51.34
C ALA A 897 15.65 3.13 -50.84
N VAL A 898 15.08 2.96 -49.65
CA VAL A 898 14.78 1.65 -49.07
C VAL A 898 13.30 1.58 -48.76
N TYR A 899 12.65 0.52 -49.22
CA TYR A 899 11.25 0.24 -48.91
C TYR A 899 11.12 -1.12 -48.26
N LYS A 900 10.07 -1.30 -47.47
CA LYS A 900 9.70 -2.59 -46.91
C LYS A 900 8.28 -2.93 -47.34
N ILE A 901 8.11 -4.10 -47.94
CA ILE A 901 6.80 -4.70 -48.17
C ILE A 901 6.50 -5.58 -46.98
N VAL A 902 5.39 -5.34 -46.30
CA VAL A 902 4.89 -6.17 -45.19
C VAL A 902 3.63 -6.86 -45.67
N TYR A 903 3.55 -8.18 -45.50
CA TYR A 903 2.35 -8.93 -45.81
C TYR A 903 1.99 -9.85 -44.64
N LYS A 904 0.69 -9.93 -44.35
CA LYS A 904 0.14 -10.61 -43.18
C LYS A 904 -1.04 -11.47 -43.57
N ASN A 905 -1.16 -12.63 -42.92
CA ASN A 905 -2.36 -13.45 -43.00
C ASN A 905 -3.37 -13.00 -41.94
N LYS A 906 -4.51 -12.47 -42.39
CA LYS A 906 -5.62 -12.02 -41.55
C LYS A 906 -6.72 -13.08 -41.42
N GLY A 907 -6.69 -14.06 -42.31
CA GLY A 907 -7.58 -15.20 -42.31
C GLY A 907 -7.15 -16.25 -41.29
N ASN A 908 -7.91 -17.34 -41.26
CA ASN A 908 -7.68 -18.47 -40.37
C ASN A 908 -7.19 -19.73 -41.11
N GLN A 909 -6.75 -19.57 -42.36
CA GLN A 909 -6.22 -20.64 -43.21
C GLN A 909 -4.76 -20.35 -43.60
N MET A 910 -3.94 -21.38 -43.77
CA MET A 910 -2.57 -21.22 -44.25
C MET A 910 -2.52 -20.85 -45.75
N HIS A 911 -1.69 -19.87 -46.10
CA HIS A 911 -1.57 -19.38 -47.48
C HIS A 911 -0.17 -19.55 -48.07
N SER A 912 -0.07 -19.87 -49.36
CA SER A 912 1.18 -19.89 -50.12
C SER A 912 0.96 -19.19 -51.44
N GLY A 913 1.94 -18.41 -51.92
CA GLY A 913 1.71 -17.51 -53.01
C GLY A 913 2.90 -16.66 -53.44
N SER A 914 2.61 -15.50 -54.04
CA SER A 914 3.62 -14.54 -54.46
C SER A 914 3.22 -13.10 -54.17
N VAL A 915 4.19 -12.32 -53.72
CA VAL A 915 4.13 -10.86 -53.56
C VAL A 915 4.81 -10.23 -54.75
N THR A 916 4.20 -9.20 -55.33
CA THR A 916 4.76 -8.43 -56.45
C THR A 916 4.97 -6.97 -56.06
N LEU A 917 5.96 -6.34 -56.70
CA LEU A 917 6.20 -4.90 -56.63
C LEU A 917 6.30 -4.34 -58.05
N SER A 918 5.32 -3.50 -58.40
CA SER A 918 5.26 -2.76 -59.66
C SER A 918 5.75 -1.32 -59.46
N PHE A 919 6.64 -0.87 -60.33
CA PHE A 919 7.21 0.49 -60.32
C PHE A 919 7.71 0.89 -61.72
N ASP A 920 8.08 2.15 -61.90
CA ASP A 920 8.66 2.65 -63.16
C ASP A 920 10.16 2.34 -63.25
N ASP A 921 10.52 1.21 -63.86
CA ASP A 921 11.90 0.72 -64.01
C ASP A 921 12.76 1.63 -64.91
N ALA A 922 12.13 2.55 -65.66
CA ALA A 922 12.89 3.57 -66.41
C ALA A 922 13.45 4.66 -65.47
N ARG A 923 12.81 4.89 -64.32
CA ARG A 923 13.16 5.94 -63.34
C ARG A 923 13.81 5.39 -62.07
N LEU A 924 13.67 4.09 -61.83
CA LEU A 924 14.02 3.42 -60.58
C LEU A 924 14.66 2.07 -60.89
N ASN A 925 15.74 1.72 -60.21
CA ASN A 925 16.44 0.45 -60.42
C ASN A 925 16.64 -0.29 -59.09
N VAL A 926 16.08 -1.49 -58.95
CA VAL A 926 16.28 -2.33 -57.75
C VAL A 926 17.71 -2.84 -57.71
N ILE A 927 18.44 -2.48 -56.66
CA ILE A 927 19.85 -2.85 -56.47
C ILE A 927 20.05 -4.00 -55.50
N ASP A 928 19.18 -4.13 -54.49
CA ASP A 928 19.23 -5.21 -53.51
C ASP A 928 17.83 -5.52 -52.97
N ALA A 929 17.60 -6.77 -52.56
CA ALA A 929 16.37 -7.17 -51.89
C ALA A 929 16.61 -8.35 -50.94
N ASN A 930 15.98 -8.30 -49.76
CA ASN A 930 16.00 -9.36 -48.76
C ASN A 930 14.57 -9.72 -48.34
N PRO A 931 14.07 -10.94 -48.60
CA PRO A 931 14.74 -12.04 -49.33
C PRO A 931 15.02 -11.72 -50.80
N THR A 932 15.92 -12.49 -51.41
CA THR A 932 16.31 -12.31 -52.82
C THR A 932 15.13 -12.47 -53.77
N VAL A 933 15.09 -11.70 -54.86
CA VAL A 933 14.01 -11.73 -55.86
C VAL A 933 13.95 -13.09 -56.57
N ASP A 934 12.76 -13.70 -56.63
CA ASP A 934 12.55 -15.00 -57.30
C ASP A 934 12.34 -14.85 -58.81
N ALA A 935 11.59 -13.82 -59.23
CA ALA A 935 11.37 -13.50 -60.64
C ALA A 935 11.39 -11.99 -60.88
N SER A 936 12.02 -11.57 -61.98
CA SER A 936 12.17 -10.16 -62.35
C SER A 936 11.79 -9.97 -63.82
N VAL A 937 10.83 -9.06 -64.06
CA VAL A 937 10.39 -8.63 -65.39
C VAL A 937 10.45 -7.09 -65.43
N LEU A 938 10.42 -6.46 -66.61
CA LEU A 938 10.38 -5.00 -66.71
C LEU A 938 9.22 -4.44 -65.88
N ASN A 939 9.49 -3.42 -65.06
CA ASN A 939 8.52 -2.78 -64.14
C ASN A 939 7.95 -3.68 -63.03
N LEU A 940 8.42 -4.92 -62.84
CA LEU A 940 7.83 -5.86 -61.87
C LEU A 940 8.87 -6.78 -61.22
N LYS A 941 8.87 -6.86 -59.89
CA LYS A 941 9.61 -7.87 -59.11
C LYS A 941 8.63 -8.79 -58.39
N THR A 942 9.02 -10.05 -58.19
CA THR A 942 8.17 -11.09 -57.57
C THR A 942 8.96 -11.91 -56.56
N TRP A 943 8.33 -12.18 -55.42
CA TRP A 943 8.81 -13.05 -54.35
C TRP A 943 7.74 -14.09 -54.01
N ASN A 944 8.09 -15.35 -54.00
CA ASN A 944 7.23 -16.45 -53.61
C ASN A 944 7.33 -16.69 -52.10
N PHE A 945 6.21 -17.04 -51.48
CA PHE A 945 6.16 -17.45 -50.08
C PHE A 945 5.35 -18.74 -49.94
N THR A 946 5.71 -19.55 -48.96
CA THR A 946 4.97 -20.78 -48.63
C THR A 946 4.56 -20.78 -47.17
N ASN A 947 3.41 -21.36 -46.88
CA ASN A 947 2.91 -21.63 -45.53
C ASN A 947 2.94 -20.39 -44.63
N LEU A 948 2.35 -19.28 -45.08
CA LEU A 948 2.06 -18.11 -44.25
C LEU A 948 0.90 -18.47 -43.31
N MET A 949 1.19 -18.65 -42.04
CA MET A 949 0.25 -19.09 -41.02
C MET A 949 -0.71 -17.96 -40.60
N PRO A 950 -1.90 -18.25 -40.04
CA PRO A 950 -2.77 -17.25 -39.45
C PRO A 950 -2.02 -16.33 -38.46
N PHE A 951 -2.30 -15.02 -38.53
CA PHE A 951 -1.63 -13.94 -37.77
C PHE A 951 -0.15 -13.70 -38.10
N GLU A 952 0.53 -14.60 -38.81
CA GLU A 952 1.92 -14.42 -39.24
C GLU A 952 2.03 -13.23 -40.19
N ASN A 953 3.04 -12.38 -39.96
CA ASN A 953 3.49 -11.41 -40.94
C ASN A 953 4.95 -11.69 -41.34
N ARG A 954 5.24 -11.40 -42.61
CA ARG A 954 6.59 -11.45 -43.17
C ARG A 954 6.87 -10.12 -43.85
N SER A 955 8.16 -9.85 -44.08
CA SER A 955 8.57 -8.64 -44.77
C SER A 955 9.62 -8.89 -45.83
N ILE A 956 9.62 -8.04 -46.85
CA ILE A 956 10.62 -7.98 -47.92
C ILE A 956 11.18 -6.56 -47.92
N THR A 957 12.48 -6.41 -47.71
CA THR A 957 13.17 -5.12 -47.83
C THR A 957 13.74 -5.00 -49.23
N VAL A 958 13.50 -3.86 -49.91
CA VAL A 958 13.93 -3.59 -51.28
C VAL A 958 14.69 -2.27 -51.31
N LYS A 959 15.94 -2.31 -51.78
CA LYS A 959 16.78 -1.14 -52.00
C LYS A 959 16.72 -0.75 -53.48
N ILE A 960 16.35 0.49 -53.77
CA ILE A 960 16.06 1.00 -55.11
C ILE A 960 16.89 2.26 -55.35
N ASN A 961 17.72 2.26 -56.38
CA ASN A 961 18.40 3.45 -56.86
C ASN A 961 17.40 4.34 -57.63
N VAL A 962 17.36 5.63 -57.30
CA VAL A 962 16.50 6.63 -57.94
C VAL A 962 17.31 7.45 -58.93
N ASN A 963 16.84 7.56 -60.18
CA ASN A 963 17.53 8.36 -61.20
C ASN A 963 17.82 9.79 -60.70
N SER A 964 18.98 10.31 -61.04
CA SER A 964 19.35 11.70 -60.82
C SER A 964 18.62 12.65 -61.78
N PRO A 965 18.62 13.97 -61.51
CA PRO A 965 18.08 14.96 -62.45
C PRO A 965 18.82 15.01 -63.80
N GLN A 966 19.96 14.32 -63.94
CA GLN A 966 20.78 14.27 -65.14
C GLN A 966 20.56 13.01 -65.98
N GLU A 967 19.84 12.01 -65.46
CA GLU A 967 19.49 10.78 -66.17
C GLU A 967 18.19 10.95 -66.97
N THR A 968 17.91 10.05 -67.91
CA THR A 968 16.71 10.12 -68.76
C THR A 968 15.95 8.80 -68.71
N PRO A 969 14.72 8.77 -68.17
CA PRO A 969 13.94 9.90 -67.64
C PRO A 969 14.47 10.40 -66.28
N ALA A 970 14.50 11.73 -66.10
CA ALA A 970 14.95 12.37 -64.87
C ALA A 970 13.92 12.20 -63.73
N VAL A 971 14.41 12.18 -62.50
CA VAL A 971 13.59 12.34 -61.29
C VAL A 971 14.01 13.65 -60.61
N ASN A 972 13.04 14.47 -60.23
CA ASN A 972 13.22 15.76 -59.58
C ASN A 972 12.47 15.82 -58.24
N ASN A 973 12.86 16.74 -57.36
CA ASN A 973 12.11 17.02 -56.16
C ASN A 973 10.66 17.43 -56.50
N GLY A 974 9.69 16.87 -55.80
CA GLY A 974 8.27 17.06 -56.03
C GLY A 974 7.65 16.10 -57.04
N ASP A 975 8.45 15.28 -57.74
CA ASP A 975 7.89 14.21 -58.58
C ASP A 975 7.21 13.15 -57.70
N ILE A 976 6.13 12.55 -58.22
CA ILE A 976 5.44 11.44 -57.55
C ILE A 976 5.92 10.13 -58.18
N LEU A 977 6.46 9.24 -57.34
CA LEU A 977 6.81 7.87 -57.69
C LEU A 977 5.66 6.96 -57.25
N ASN A 978 5.06 6.26 -58.22
CA ASN A 978 3.94 5.37 -57.96
C ASN A 978 4.47 3.94 -57.82
N PHE A 979 4.17 3.32 -56.68
CA PHE A 979 4.44 1.93 -56.42
C PHE A 979 3.12 1.20 -56.20
N THR A 980 2.99 0.01 -56.78
CA THR A 980 1.87 -0.88 -56.47
C THR A 980 2.44 -2.22 -56.04
N THR A 981 2.16 -2.63 -54.81
CA THR A 981 2.43 -4.00 -54.37
C THR A 981 1.14 -4.79 -54.36
N SER A 982 1.21 -6.06 -54.74
CA SER A 982 0.05 -6.96 -54.71
C SER A 982 0.48 -8.34 -54.23
N ILE A 983 -0.44 -9.07 -53.61
CA ILE A 983 -0.22 -10.42 -53.13
C ILE A 983 -1.23 -11.39 -53.76
N THR A 984 -0.79 -12.61 -54.05
CA THR A 984 -1.56 -13.69 -54.71
C THR A 984 -1.19 -15.03 -54.04
N PRO A 985 -2.00 -16.12 -54.09
CA PRO A 985 -3.22 -16.36 -54.86
C PRO A 985 -4.51 -16.00 -54.11
N VAL A 986 -5.48 -15.48 -54.88
CA VAL A 986 -6.73 -14.83 -54.43
C VAL A 986 -7.96 -15.74 -54.65
N ILE A 987 -7.83 -17.07 -54.47
CA ILE A 987 -8.99 -17.97 -54.62
C ILE A 987 -9.75 -18.03 -53.29
N ASP A 988 -10.95 -17.45 -53.30
CA ASP A 988 -11.89 -17.33 -52.17
C ASP A 988 -11.41 -16.40 -51.04
N ASP A 989 -10.58 -15.41 -51.36
CA ASP A 989 -10.19 -14.34 -50.42
C ASP A 989 -11.39 -13.45 -50.07
N GLU A 990 -11.61 -13.19 -48.77
CA GLU A 990 -12.81 -12.49 -48.28
C GLU A 990 -12.73 -10.97 -48.36
N LEU A 991 -11.53 -10.36 -48.34
CA LEU A 991 -11.34 -8.93 -48.52
C LEU A 991 -10.34 -8.60 -49.66
N PRO A 992 -10.68 -8.82 -50.94
CA PRO A 992 -9.73 -8.61 -52.04
C PRO A 992 -9.17 -7.19 -52.24
N SER A 993 -9.68 -6.20 -51.50
CA SER A 993 -9.20 -4.81 -51.57
C SER A 993 -7.88 -4.55 -50.85
N ASP A 994 -7.50 -5.34 -49.83
CA ASP A 994 -6.22 -5.18 -49.11
C ASP A 994 -5.11 -6.11 -49.64
N ASN A 995 -5.43 -6.94 -50.64
CA ASN A 995 -4.50 -7.72 -51.44
C ASN A 995 -3.61 -6.87 -52.37
N SER A 996 -3.87 -5.57 -52.48
CA SER A 996 -3.04 -4.65 -53.25
C SER A 996 -2.96 -3.32 -52.54
N PHE A 997 -1.76 -2.75 -52.48
CA PHE A 997 -1.50 -1.46 -51.89
C PHE A 997 -0.78 -0.56 -52.88
N THR A 998 -1.26 0.69 -53.01
CA THR A 998 -0.63 1.70 -53.86
C THR A 998 -0.02 2.78 -52.96
N PHE A 999 1.29 2.98 -53.10
CA PHE A 999 2.02 4.00 -52.38
C PHE A 999 2.52 5.06 -53.36
N ASN A 1000 2.11 6.31 -53.14
CA ASN A 1000 2.49 7.45 -53.96
C ASN A 1000 3.51 8.28 -53.19
N GLN A 1001 4.80 8.08 -53.46
CA GLN A 1001 5.85 8.81 -52.76
C GLN A 1001 6.20 10.11 -53.47
N ILE A 1002 6.16 11.22 -52.74
CA ILE A 1002 6.73 12.49 -53.20
C ILE A 1002 8.25 12.42 -53.04
N VAL A 1003 8.99 12.70 -54.12
CA VAL A 1003 10.45 12.76 -54.11
C VAL A 1003 10.90 14.02 -53.38
N VAL A 1004 11.77 13.85 -52.38
CA VAL A 1004 12.22 14.93 -51.49
C VAL A 1004 13.69 15.27 -51.73
N GLY A 1005 14.09 16.49 -51.38
CA GLY A 1005 15.50 16.91 -51.47
C GLY A 1005 16.29 16.67 -50.18
N SER A 1006 15.68 16.95 -49.03
CA SER A 1006 16.19 16.72 -47.68
C SER A 1006 14.99 16.32 -46.82
N TYR A 1007 15.16 15.32 -45.96
CA TYR A 1007 14.12 14.86 -45.03
C TYR A 1007 14.75 14.45 -43.70
N ASP A 1008 13.95 14.41 -42.63
CA ASP A 1008 14.38 13.94 -41.31
C ASP A 1008 14.18 12.42 -41.23
N PRO A 1009 15.21 11.61 -40.96
CA PRO A 1009 15.07 10.15 -40.83
C PRO A 1009 14.28 9.70 -39.59
N ASN A 1010 13.98 10.61 -38.66
CA ASN A 1010 13.07 10.39 -37.55
C ASN A 1010 11.69 10.97 -37.89
N ASP A 1011 10.89 10.22 -38.64
CA ASP A 1011 9.60 10.66 -39.19
C ASP A 1011 8.43 9.75 -38.81
N ILE A 1012 7.22 10.30 -38.96
CA ILE A 1012 5.98 9.52 -39.01
C ILE A 1012 5.25 9.84 -40.32
N THR A 1013 4.76 8.82 -40.99
CA THR A 1013 4.08 8.94 -42.28
C THR A 1013 2.77 8.16 -42.28
N CYS A 1014 1.68 8.81 -42.70
CA CYS A 1014 0.43 8.16 -43.08
C CYS A 1014 0.57 7.68 -44.54
N ILE A 1015 0.63 6.37 -44.75
CA ILE A 1015 1.00 5.82 -46.07
C ILE A 1015 -0.15 5.83 -47.09
N GLU A 1016 -1.38 6.10 -46.66
CA GLU A 1016 -2.50 6.43 -47.55
C GLU A 1016 -2.35 7.83 -48.19
N GLY A 1017 -1.49 8.69 -47.62
CA GLY A 1017 -1.16 10.01 -48.12
C GLY A 1017 -1.86 11.17 -47.40
N GLU A 1018 -1.55 12.39 -47.84
CA GLU A 1018 -2.03 13.64 -47.24
C GLU A 1018 -3.53 13.90 -47.50
N THR A 1019 -4.11 13.26 -48.52
CA THR A 1019 -5.53 13.37 -48.87
C THR A 1019 -6.09 12.01 -49.24
N VAL A 1020 -7.15 11.60 -48.55
CA VAL A 1020 -7.88 10.36 -48.81
C VAL A 1020 -9.34 10.65 -49.12
N SER A 1021 -10.00 9.75 -49.85
CA SER A 1021 -11.43 9.86 -50.14
C SER A 1021 -12.25 9.93 -48.85
N PRO A 1022 -13.35 10.71 -48.79
CA PRO A 1022 -14.28 10.67 -47.66
C PRO A 1022 -14.88 9.28 -47.40
N THR A 1023 -14.78 8.33 -48.34
CA THR A 1023 -15.18 6.93 -48.15
C THR A 1023 -14.24 6.16 -47.21
N GLU A 1024 -13.08 6.71 -46.88
CA GLU A 1024 -12.10 6.10 -45.96
C GLU A 1024 -12.36 6.50 -44.49
N ILE A 1025 -13.33 7.38 -44.21
CA ILE A 1025 -13.79 7.67 -42.85
C ILE A 1025 -14.32 6.38 -42.21
N GLY A 1026 -13.85 6.07 -41.00
CA GLY A 1026 -14.20 4.84 -40.29
C GLY A 1026 -13.31 3.65 -40.62
N LYS A 1027 -12.44 3.75 -41.62
CA LYS A 1027 -11.51 2.69 -42.02
C LYS A 1027 -10.13 2.88 -41.40
N TYR A 1028 -9.28 1.88 -41.59
CA TYR A 1028 -7.89 1.89 -41.16
C TYR A 1028 -7.07 2.92 -41.94
N LEU A 1029 -6.26 3.67 -41.21
CA LEU A 1029 -5.09 4.36 -41.74
C LEU A 1029 -3.84 3.68 -41.20
N HIS A 1030 -2.82 3.55 -42.04
CA HIS A 1030 -1.56 2.92 -41.74
C HIS A 1030 -0.49 3.97 -41.48
N TYR A 1031 0.22 3.78 -40.38
CA TYR A 1031 1.30 4.68 -39.96
C TYR A 1031 2.59 3.90 -39.82
N VAL A 1032 3.64 4.43 -40.44
CA VAL A 1032 5.01 4.02 -40.18
C VAL A 1032 5.69 5.13 -39.39
N ILE A 1033 6.36 4.76 -38.29
CA ILE A 1033 7.28 5.63 -37.57
C ILE A 1033 8.68 5.09 -37.86
N ASN A 1034 9.53 5.89 -38.49
CA ASN A 1034 10.94 5.57 -38.68
C ASN A 1034 11.79 6.30 -37.65
N PHE A 1035 12.88 5.67 -37.23
CA PHE A 1035 13.85 6.28 -36.35
C PHE A 1035 15.27 5.85 -36.68
N GLU A 1036 16.21 6.78 -36.55
CA GLU A 1036 17.64 6.56 -36.77
C GLU A 1036 18.44 7.19 -35.63
N ASN A 1037 19.40 6.42 -35.09
CA ASN A 1037 20.31 6.94 -34.08
C ASN A 1037 21.36 7.84 -34.73
N LEU A 1038 21.10 9.15 -34.72
CA LEU A 1038 22.03 10.19 -35.18
C LEU A 1038 23.16 10.51 -34.18
N GLY A 1039 23.24 9.77 -33.07
CA GLY A 1039 24.27 9.89 -32.06
C GLY A 1039 25.64 9.40 -32.54
N THR A 1040 26.60 9.32 -31.61
CA THR A 1040 27.97 8.85 -31.90
C THR A 1040 28.28 7.47 -31.32
N PHE A 1041 27.33 6.87 -30.59
CA PHE A 1041 27.45 5.55 -29.98
C PHE A 1041 26.12 4.78 -30.06
N TYR A 1042 26.14 3.47 -29.81
CA TYR A 1042 24.94 2.63 -29.84
C TYR A 1042 23.89 3.12 -28.84
N ALA A 1043 22.63 3.15 -29.25
CA ALA A 1043 21.51 3.37 -28.35
C ALA A 1043 21.05 2.02 -27.81
N GLU A 1044 21.16 1.81 -26.51
CA GLU A 1044 20.81 0.53 -25.87
C GLU A 1044 19.31 0.31 -25.90
N ASN A 1045 18.54 1.37 -25.61
CA ASN A 1045 17.09 1.33 -25.54
C ASN A 1045 16.47 2.43 -26.40
N VAL A 1046 15.39 2.08 -27.11
CA VAL A 1046 14.58 3.06 -27.87
C VAL A 1046 13.11 2.95 -27.47
N VAL A 1047 12.50 4.08 -27.11
CA VAL A 1047 11.05 4.16 -26.85
C VAL A 1047 10.41 5.09 -27.85
N VAL A 1048 9.47 4.56 -28.64
CA VAL A 1048 8.64 5.35 -29.54
C VAL A 1048 7.29 5.58 -28.86
N ARG A 1049 7.05 6.80 -28.38
CA ARG A 1049 5.83 7.19 -27.67
C ARG A 1049 4.95 8.05 -28.56
N THR A 1050 3.69 7.64 -28.76
CA THR A 1050 2.68 8.42 -29.48
C THR A 1050 1.43 8.61 -28.62
N GLU A 1051 0.85 9.79 -28.70
CA GLU A 1051 -0.41 10.11 -28.04
C GLU A 1051 -1.54 10.09 -29.07
N ILE A 1052 -2.60 9.34 -28.79
CA ILE A 1052 -3.73 9.13 -29.68
C ILE A 1052 -4.85 10.11 -29.34
N ASP A 1053 -5.26 10.94 -30.30
CA ASP A 1053 -6.48 11.73 -30.19
C ASP A 1053 -7.71 10.80 -30.28
N THR A 1054 -8.25 10.42 -29.13
CA THR A 1054 -9.39 9.51 -28.99
C THR A 1054 -10.70 10.11 -29.50
N THR A 1055 -10.74 11.41 -29.80
CA THR A 1055 -11.89 12.04 -30.47
C THR A 1055 -11.91 11.76 -31.97
N LYS A 1056 -10.75 11.45 -32.56
CA LYS A 1056 -10.58 11.21 -34.00
C LYS A 1056 -10.29 9.74 -34.35
N TYR A 1057 -9.67 9.01 -33.45
CA TYR A 1057 -9.28 7.61 -33.65
C TYR A 1057 -9.95 6.67 -32.66
N ASP A 1058 -10.16 5.43 -33.09
CA ASP A 1058 -10.64 4.38 -32.22
C ASP A 1058 -9.47 3.54 -31.68
N ILE A 1059 -8.99 3.86 -30.48
CA ILE A 1059 -7.77 3.25 -29.94
C ILE A 1059 -7.89 1.74 -29.75
N GLU A 1060 -9.08 1.20 -29.51
CA GLU A 1060 -9.36 -0.23 -29.39
C GLU A 1060 -9.06 -1.01 -30.69
N THR A 1061 -8.98 -0.31 -31.82
CA THR A 1061 -8.73 -0.91 -33.13
C THR A 1061 -7.25 -0.91 -33.52
N LEU A 1062 -6.35 -0.35 -32.69
CA LEU A 1062 -4.93 -0.30 -33.02
C LEU A 1062 -4.36 -1.72 -33.15
N GLN A 1063 -3.76 -2.01 -34.30
CA GLN A 1063 -3.08 -3.27 -34.62
C GLN A 1063 -1.64 -2.99 -35.02
N VAL A 1064 -0.69 -3.68 -34.39
CA VAL A 1064 0.72 -3.66 -34.80
C VAL A 1064 0.90 -4.67 -35.94
N MET A 1065 1.53 -4.24 -37.02
CA MET A 1065 1.69 -5.08 -38.21
C MET A 1065 3.11 -5.59 -38.36
N ASN A 1066 4.11 -4.74 -38.09
CA ASN A 1066 5.52 -5.11 -38.16
C ASN A 1066 6.37 -4.14 -37.36
N THR A 1067 7.49 -4.63 -36.83
CA THR A 1067 8.54 -3.82 -36.22
C THR A 1067 9.89 -4.25 -36.79
N SER A 1068 10.87 -3.33 -36.82
CA SER A 1068 12.21 -3.64 -37.31
C SER A 1068 12.97 -4.62 -36.42
N ASN A 1069 12.67 -4.60 -35.12
CA ASN A 1069 13.32 -5.36 -34.06
C ASN A 1069 12.25 -5.84 -33.06
N PRO A 1070 12.55 -6.84 -32.21
CA PRO A 1070 11.67 -7.20 -31.11
C PRO A 1070 11.34 -5.97 -30.26
N SER A 1071 10.04 -5.77 -30.00
CA SER A 1071 9.57 -4.70 -29.14
C SER A 1071 8.38 -5.17 -28.33
N SER A 1072 8.20 -4.57 -27.15
CA SER A 1072 6.97 -4.67 -26.38
C SER A 1072 6.10 -3.45 -26.62
N THR A 1073 4.79 -3.64 -26.75
CA THR A 1073 3.84 -2.52 -26.93
C THR A 1073 3.00 -2.35 -25.68
N ARG A 1074 2.92 -1.13 -25.19
CA ARG A 1074 2.13 -0.76 -24.01
C ARG A 1074 1.12 0.30 -24.39
N ILE A 1075 -0.14 0.08 -24.03
CA ILE A 1075 -1.22 1.02 -24.25
C ILE A 1075 -1.85 1.33 -22.89
N ASN A 1076 -1.79 2.61 -22.49
CA ASN A 1076 -2.37 3.09 -21.24
C ASN A 1076 -3.16 4.38 -21.52
N GLY A 1077 -4.48 4.33 -21.34
CA GLY A 1077 -5.36 5.43 -21.73
C GLY A 1077 -5.22 5.77 -23.21
N ASN A 1078 -4.75 6.98 -23.52
CA ASN A 1078 -4.52 7.46 -24.88
C ASN A 1078 -3.05 7.41 -25.34
N ILE A 1079 -2.14 6.85 -24.53
CA ILE A 1079 -0.71 6.79 -24.83
C ILE A 1079 -0.36 5.38 -25.32
N VAL A 1080 0.39 5.31 -26.41
CA VAL A 1080 0.94 4.08 -26.98
C VAL A 1080 2.46 4.19 -26.98
N GLU A 1081 3.12 3.18 -26.42
CA GLU A 1081 4.58 3.09 -26.34
C GLU A 1081 5.05 1.80 -26.99
N PHE A 1082 5.97 1.93 -27.95
CA PHE A 1082 6.71 0.80 -28.52
C PHE A 1082 8.11 0.82 -27.92
N VAL A 1083 8.41 -0.18 -27.09
CA VAL A 1083 9.63 -0.26 -26.30
C VAL A 1083 10.56 -1.30 -26.93
N PHE A 1084 11.69 -0.82 -27.42
CA PHE A 1084 12.79 -1.63 -27.95
C PHE A 1084 13.90 -1.71 -26.89
N GLU A 1085 13.78 -2.69 -26.01
CA GLU A 1085 14.73 -2.93 -24.92
C GLU A 1085 15.97 -3.69 -25.43
N GLY A 1086 17.16 -3.21 -25.10
CA GLY A 1086 18.43 -3.85 -25.46
C GLY A 1086 18.67 -3.96 -26.97
N ILE A 1087 18.04 -3.11 -27.79
CA ILE A 1087 18.14 -3.12 -29.25
C ILE A 1087 19.56 -2.86 -29.75
N ASN A 1088 20.38 -2.13 -28.98
CA ASN A 1088 21.75 -1.76 -29.35
C ASN A 1088 21.81 -1.18 -30.78
N LEU A 1089 21.01 -0.15 -31.04
CA LEU A 1089 20.86 0.47 -32.36
C LEU A 1089 22.11 1.28 -32.71
N ALA A 1090 22.81 0.90 -33.77
CA ALA A 1090 24.08 1.51 -34.18
C ALA A 1090 23.93 3.01 -34.49
N ALA A 1091 24.94 3.80 -34.11
CA ALA A 1091 25.05 5.21 -34.50
C ALA A 1091 25.27 5.38 -35.99
N ALA A 1092 24.74 6.47 -36.56
CA ALA A 1092 24.99 6.87 -37.92
C ALA A 1092 26.49 7.15 -38.18
N ALA A 1093 27.12 6.35 -39.04
CA ALA A 1093 28.53 6.48 -39.40
C ALA A 1093 28.75 6.42 -40.92
N GLY A 1094 29.75 7.15 -41.44
CA GLY A 1094 30.09 7.21 -42.87
C GLY A 1094 29.60 8.47 -43.59
N ASN A 1095 29.82 8.52 -44.91
CA ASN A 1095 29.26 9.55 -45.80
C ASN A 1095 28.74 8.90 -47.10
N PRO A 1096 27.41 8.81 -47.31
CA PRO A 1096 26.37 9.30 -46.40
C PRO A 1096 26.34 8.51 -45.06
N PRO A 1097 25.81 9.11 -43.97
CA PRO A 1097 25.68 8.41 -42.69
C PRO A 1097 24.80 7.17 -42.89
N VAL A 1098 25.26 6.01 -42.44
CA VAL A 1098 24.45 4.79 -42.36
C VAL A 1098 24.38 4.41 -40.90
N GLY A 1099 23.27 4.73 -40.23
CA GLY A 1099 22.98 4.31 -38.87
C GLY A 1099 22.22 3.00 -38.81
N GLY A 1100 21.99 2.52 -37.59
CA GLY A 1100 20.93 1.54 -37.35
C GLY A 1100 19.59 2.24 -37.56
N HIS A 1101 18.81 1.78 -38.52
CA HIS A 1101 17.45 2.23 -38.76
C HIS A 1101 16.45 1.30 -38.07
N GLY A 1102 15.48 1.88 -37.37
CA GLY A 1102 14.34 1.18 -36.83
C GLY A 1102 13.02 1.70 -37.37
N ASN A 1103 11.98 0.87 -37.28
CA ASN A 1103 10.62 1.28 -37.65
C ASN A 1103 9.55 0.51 -36.88
N VAL A 1104 8.39 1.15 -36.74
CA VAL A 1104 7.14 0.56 -36.26
C VAL A 1104 6.05 0.82 -37.31
N LEU A 1105 5.43 -0.24 -37.81
CA LEU A 1105 4.24 -0.18 -38.65
C LEU A 1105 3.02 -0.62 -37.85
N PHE A 1106 2.04 0.27 -37.74
CA PHE A 1106 0.75 -0.02 -37.12
C PHE A 1106 -0.39 0.60 -37.93
N LYS A 1107 -1.60 0.11 -37.71
CA LYS A 1107 -2.83 0.68 -38.28
C LYS A 1107 -3.86 0.93 -37.20
N ILE A 1108 -4.72 1.92 -37.41
CA ILE A 1108 -5.78 2.29 -36.48
C ILE A 1108 -6.97 2.87 -37.25
N LYS A 1109 -8.21 2.52 -36.85
CA LYS A 1109 -9.41 3.08 -37.48
C LYS A 1109 -9.64 4.52 -37.04
N THR A 1110 -10.08 5.33 -37.98
CA THR A 1110 -10.67 6.64 -37.66
C THR A 1110 -12.10 6.48 -37.13
N LYS A 1111 -12.60 7.45 -36.38
CA LYS A 1111 -13.98 7.42 -35.88
C LYS A 1111 -14.96 7.72 -37.03
N ASN A 1112 -16.09 7.02 -37.04
CA ASN A 1112 -17.20 7.27 -37.97
C ASN A 1112 -17.84 8.66 -37.83
N SER A 1113 -17.50 9.40 -36.76
CA SER A 1113 -17.99 10.75 -36.48
C SER A 1113 -17.29 11.85 -37.29
N LEU A 1114 -16.17 11.52 -37.97
CA LEU A 1114 -15.47 12.49 -38.82
C LEU A 1114 -16.33 12.87 -40.04
N GLN A 1115 -16.09 14.07 -40.54
CA GLN A 1115 -16.78 14.68 -41.68
C GLN A 1115 -15.83 14.96 -42.84
N VAL A 1116 -16.41 15.26 -44.01
CA VAL A 1116 -15.63 15.70 -45.17
C VAL A 1116 -14.87 16.99 -44.82
N ASN A 1117 -13.57 17.00 -45.15
CA ASN A 1117 -12.56 18.00 -44.82
C ASN A 1117 -12.06 17.99 -43.37
N ASP A 1118 -12.47 17.04 -42.53
CA ASP A 1118 -11.79 16.84 -41.25
C ASP A 1118 -10.35 16.36 -41.49
N VAL A 1119 -9.46 16.79 -40.59
CA VAL A 1119 -8.04 16.44 -40.59
C VAL A 1119 -7.75 15.58 -39.39
N VAL A 1120 -7.11 14.44 -39.63
CA VAL A 1120 -6.52 13.61 -38.59
C VAL A 1120 -5.01 13.75 -38.63
N SER A 1121 -4.39 13.80 -37.46
CA SER A 1121 -2.95 14.04 -37.32
C SER A 1121 -2.36 13.07 -36.30
N LYS A 1122 -1.12 12.65 -36.53
CA LYS A 1122 -0.33 11.88 -35.56
C LYS A 1122 1.10 12.39 -35.50
N LYS A 1123 1.67 12.26 -34.31
CA LYS A 1123 3.06 12.59 -34.00
C LYS A 1123 3.63 11.56 -33.03
N ALA A 1124 4.93 11.31 -33.11
CA ALA A 1124 5.65 10.47 -32.17
C ALA A 1124 6.83 11.23 -31.54
N ASN A 1125 7.17 10.84 -30.32
CA ASN A 1125 8.38 11.26 -29.62
C ASN A 1125 9.27 10.02 -29.46
N ILE A 1126 10.49 10.09 -29.98
CA ILE A 1126 11.45 8.98 -29.99
C ILE A 1126 12.52 9.26 -28.94
N TYR A 1127 12.62 8.40 -27.93
CA TYR A 1127 13.61 8.50 -26.88
C TYR A 1127 14.72 7.50 -27.14
N PHE A 1128 15.97 7.99 -27.22
CA PHE A 1128 17.17 7.18 -27.29
C PHE A 1128 17.86 7.23 -25.93
N ASP A 1129 17.87 6.12 -25.20
CA ASP A 1129 18.37 6.01 -23.84
C ASP A 1129 17.81 7.13 -22.92
N TYR A 1130 18.69 7.95 -22.35
CA TYR A 1130 18.36 9.02 -21.40
C TYR A 1130 18.29 10.41 -22.05
N ASN A 1131 18.32 10.49 -23.38
CA ASN A 1131 18.35 11.76 -24.11
C ASN A 1131 16.96 12.41 -24.24
N PHE A 1132 16.94 13.70 -24.60
CA PHE A 1132 15.71 14.39 -24.99
C PHE A 1132 15.02 13.66 -26.15
N PRO A 1133 13.68 13.57 -26.14
CA PRO A 1133 12.97 12.96 -27.25
C PRO A 1133 13.17 13.75 -28.53
N ILE A 1134 13.39 13.03 -29.64
CA ILE A 1134 13.29 13.57 -30.98
C ILE A 1134 11.83 13.45 -31.40
N ALA A 1135 11.17 14.59 -31.55
CA ALA A 1135 9.81 14.67 -32.02
C ALA A 1135 9.78 14.53 -33.54
N THR A 1136 8.93 13.64 -34.07
CA THR A 1136 8.72 13.50 -35.51
C THR A 1136 7.98 14.72 -36.09
N ASN A 1137 7.82 14.75 -37.41
CA ASN A 1137 6.83 15.59 -38.09
C ASN A 1137 5.39 15.26 -37.64
N ASP A 1138 4.45 16.12 -38.01
CA ASP A 1138 3.01 15.85 -37.92
C ASP A 1138 2.56 15.14 -39.21
N ALA A 1139 2.09 13.90 -39.09
CA ALA A 1139 1.50 13.14 -40.20
C ALA A 1139 0.01 13.48 -40.32
N GLU A 1140 -0.33 14.41 -41.20
CA GLU A 1140 -1.70 14.86 -41.43
C GLU A 1140 -2.35 14.19 -42.64
N THR A 1141 -3.61 13.78 -42.47
CA THR A 1141 -4.44 13.26 -43.56
C THR A 1141 -5.80 13.95 -43.54
N THR A 1142 -6.19 14.51 -44.69
CA THR A 1142 -7.48 15.19 -44.89
C THR A 1142 -8.46 14.29 -45.65
N PHE A 1143 -9.70 14.18 -45.16
CA PHE A 1143 -10.77 13.44 -45.84
C PHE A 1143 -11.49 14.32 -46.87
N ALA A 1144 -10.94 14.47 -48.07
CA ALA A 1144 -11.49 15.36 -49.10
C ALA A 1144 -11.80 14.61 -50.40
N ALA A 1145 -12.90 15.01 -51.06
CA ALA A 1145 -13.18 14.52 -52.40
C ALA A 1145 -12.10 15.04 -53.36
N LEU A 1146 -11.42 14.13 -54.06
CA LEU A 1146 -10.48 14.47 -55.12
C LEU A 1146 -11.20 15.30 -56.20
N ASN A 1147 -11.05 16.61 -56.12
CA ASN A 1147 -11.56 17.51 -57.14
C ASN A 1147 -10.54 17.47 -58.29
N ASN A 1148 -10.78 16.63 -59.30
CA ASN A 1148 -10.12 16.80 -60.59
C ASN A 1148 -10.46 18.23 -61.03
N GLY A 1149 -9.47 19.13 -61.02
CA GLY A 1149 -9.70 20.55 -61.25
C GLY A 1149 -10.66 20.78 -62.41
N ASP A 1150 -11.79 21.42 -62.13
CA ASP A 1150 -12.78 21.75 -63.14
C ASP A 1150 -12.07 22.43 -64.32
N ILE A 1151 -12.24 21.87 -65.53
CA ILE A 1151 -11.85 22.57 -66.76
C ILE A 1151 -12.67 23.85 -66.78
N LYS A 1152 -12.06 25.00 -66.45
CA LYS A 1152 -12.73 26.30 -66.59
C LYS A 1152 -13.16 26.44 -68.05
N ILE A 1153 -14.45 26.56 -68.31
CA ILE A 1153 -14.97 26.80 -69.67
C ILE A 1153 -14.95 28.30 -69.93
N ASP A 1154 -14.12 28.75 -70.86
CA ASP A 1154 -14.12 30.16 -71.27
C ASP A 1154 -15.28 30.46 -72.22
N LYS A 1155 -16.34 31.09 -71.68
CA LYS A 1155 -17.52 31.52 -72.46
C LYS A 1155 -17.26 32.75 -73.35
N GLY A 1156 -16.10 33.40 -73.21
CA GLY A 1156 -15.68 34.56 -74.02
C GLY A 1156 -15.14 34.21 -75.40
N ILE A 1157 -14.88 32.93 -75.68
CA ILE A 1157 -14.38 32.47 -76.98
C ILE A 1157 -15.52 32.41 -78.01
N THR A 1158 -15.39 33.17 -79.10
CA THR A 1158 -16.34 33.24 -80.21
C THR A 1158 -15.68 32.85 -81.53
N ILE A 1159 -16.43 32.19 -82.41
CA ILE A 1159 -15.91 31.63 -83.67
C ILE A 1159 -16.85 31.95 -84.82
N TYR A 1160 -16.32 32.49 -85.93
CA TYR A 1160 -17.10 32.79 -87.13
C TYR A 1160 -16.24 32.86 -88.41
N PRO A 1161 -16.82 32.64 -89.61
CA PRO A 1161 -18.15 32.08 -89.83
C PRO A 1161 -18.18 30.57 -89.53
N ASN A 1162 -19.33 30.08 -89.04
CA ASN A 1162 -19.60 28.66 -88.87
C ASN A 1162 -21.10 28.41 -89.20
N PRO A 1163 -21.44 27.80 -90.35
CA PRO A 1163 -20.57 27.07 -91.27
C PRO A 1163 -19.52 27.94 -92.01
N THR A 1164 -18.39 27.34 -92.41
CA THR A 1164 -17.29 27.99 -93.13
C THR A 1164 -17.01 27.34 -94.49
N ASN A 1165 -16.50 28.13 -95.45
CA ASN A 1165 -15.97 27.61 -96.73
C ASN A 1165 -14.46 27.30 -96.66
N GLY A 1166 -13.79 27.58 -95.54
CA GLY A 1166 -12.38 27.23 -95.40
C GLY A 1166 -11.60 28.01 -94.35
N VAL A 1167 -11.91 29.28 -94.08
CA VAL A 1167 -11.18 30.08 -93.07
C VAL A 1167 -12.12 30.44 -91.93
N ILE A 1168 -11.64 30.29 -90.70
CA ILE A 1168 -12.38 30.52 -89.46
C ILE A 1168 -11.60 31.49 -88.60
N THR A 1169 -12.27 32.52 -88.07
CA THR A 1169 -11.69 33.44 -87.08
C THR A 1169 -12.15 33.04 -85.68
N ILE A 1170 -11.21 33.01 -84.74
CA ILE A 1170 -11.45 32.73 -83.32
C ILE A 1170 -11.04 33.98 -82.53
N ASN A 1171 -11.97 34.52 -81.75
CA ASN A 1171 -11.74 35.65 -80.86
C ASN A 1171 -11.92 35.21 -79.41
N SER A 1172 -11.08 35.70 -78.52
CA SER A 1172 -11.14 35.50 -77.08
C SER A 1172 -11.01 36.84 -76.35
N LEU A 1173 -11.51 36.92 -75.12
CA LEU A 1173 -11.31 38.07 -74.23
C LEU A 1173 -9.93 38.06 -73.54
N THR A 1174 -9.25 36.92 -73.57
CA THR A 1174 -7.89 36.70 -73.03
C THR A 1174 -7.03 35.98 -74.06
N THR A 1175 -5.71 35.96 -73.84
CA THR A 1175 -4.76 35.37 -74.79
C THR A 1175 -5.09 33.90 -75.06
N LEU A 1176 -5.15 33.53 -76.34
CA LEU A 1176 -5.26 32.14 -76.75
C LEU A 1176 -3.90 31.49 -76.62
N GLN A 1177 -3.83 30.34 -75.96
CA GLN A 1177 -2.61 29.54 -75.80
C GLN A 1177 -2.52 28.46 -76.88
N SER A 1178 -3.65 27.84 -77.23
CA SER A 1178 -3.67 26.82 -78.28
C SER A 1178 -5.03 26.65 -78.94
N VAL A 1179 -5.00 26.21 -80.20
CA VAL A 1179 -6.18 25.77 -80.95
C VAL A 1179 -5.84 24.44 -81.61
N ALA A 1180 -6.61 23.40 -81.29
CA ALA A 1180 -6.46 22.06 -81.83
C ALA A 1180 -7.71 21.65 -82.62
N LEU A 1181 -7.52 21.19 -83.86
CA LEU A 1181 -8.58 20.75 -84.78
C LEU A 1181 -8.69 19.22 -84.77
N PHE A 1182 -9.91 18.70 -84.65
CA PHE A 1182 -10.22 17.28 -84.61
C PHE A 1182 -11.26 16.91 -85.67
N ASP A 1183 -11.18 15.68 -86.20
CA ASP A 1183 -12.24 15.10 -87.02
C ASP A 1183 -13.39 14.52 -86.17
N VAL A 1184 -14.46 14.03 -86.82
CA VAL A 1184 -15.63 13.48 -86.11
C VAL A 1184 -15.35 12.17 -85.35
N GLN A 1185 -14.22 11.52 -85.60
CA GLN A 1185 -13.77 10.35 -84.84
C GLN A 1185 -12.87 10.73 -83.65
N GLY A 1186 -12.62 12.03 -83.42
CA GLY A 1186 -11.79 12.53 -82.33
C GLY A 1186 -10.29 12.46 -82.59
N ARG A 1187 -9.86 12.21 -83.84
CA ARG A 1187 -8.43 12.23 -84.17
C ARG A 1187 -7.93 13.66 -84.31
N LEU A 1188 -6.81 13.97 -83.66
CA LEU A 1188 -6.15 15.26 -83.77
C LEU A 1188 -5.60 15.45 -85.18
N MET A 1189 -6.08 16.47 -85.88
CA MET A 1189 -5.68 16.78 -87.25
C MET A 1189 -4.59 17.85 -87.33
N GLU A 1190 -4.65 18.83 -86.44
CA GLU A 1190 -3.75 19.99 -86.44
C GLU A 1190 -3.77 20.69 -85.08
N THR A 1191 -2.67 21.32 -84.68
CA THR A 1191 -2.59 22.16 -83.46
C THR A 1191 -1.74 23.38 -83.72
N HIS A 1192 -2.22 24.53 -83.26
CA HIS A 1192 -1.50 25.80 -83.27
C HIS A 1192 -1.31 26.25 -81.83
N LEU A 1193 -0.07 26.61 -81.49
CA LEU A 1193 0.25 27.33 -80.26
C LEU A 1193 0.23 28.82 -80.56
N LEU A 1194 -0.37 29.58 -79.67
CA LEU A 1194 -0.74 30.97 -79.88
C LEU A 1194 -0.34 31.81 -78.67
N ASP A 1195 -0.19 33.11 -78.90
CA ASP A 1195 0.03 34.13 -77.87
C ASP A 1195 -0.68 35.43 -78.30
N GLU A 1196 -1.91 35.29 -78.80
CA GLU A 1196 -2.73 36.38 -79.34
C GLU A 1196 -4.20 36.20 -78.91
N MET A 1197 -4.96 37.28 -78.78
CA MET A 1197 -6.38 37.21 -78.38
C MET A 1197 -7.32 36.85 -79.54
N THR A 1198 -6.85 37.00 -80.78
CA THR A 1198 -7.59 36.68 -82.00
C THR A 1198 -6.67 35.95 -82.96
N THR A 1199 -7.13 34.84 -83.53
CA THR A 1199 -6.38 34.08 -84.55
C THR A 1199 -7.30 33.61 -85.68
N THR A 1200 -6.71 33.09 -86.76
CA THR A 1200 -7.46 32.47 -87.85
C THR A 1200 -6.94 31.08 -88.18
N ILE A 1201 -7.85 30.13 -88.38
CA ILE A 1201 -7.53 28.75 -88.78
C ILE A 1201 -8.02 28.51 -90.21
N ASN A 1202 -7.13 28.05 -91.07
CA ASN A 1202 -7.42 27.76 -92.47
C ASN A 1202 -7.57 26.25 -92.71
N ILE A 1203 -8.82 25.81 -92.84
CA ILE A 1203 -9.21 24.44 -93.17
C ILE A 1203 -9.63 24.28 -94.65
N THR A 1204 -9.30 25.21 -95.55
CA THR A 1204 -9.72 25.20 -96.98
C THR A 1204 -9.31 23.91 -97.71
N ASN A 1205 -8.22 23.27 -97.32
CA ASN A 1205 -7.73 22.02 -97.94
C ASN A 1205 -8.31 20.73 -97.33
N LYS A 1206 -9.15 20.81 -96.27
CA LYS A 1206 -9.79 19.64 -95.64
C LYS A 1206 -11.09 19.24 -96.38
N ALA A 1207 -11.62 18.03 -96.22
CA ALA A 1207 -12.87 17.62 -96.89
C ALA A 1207 -14.10 18.36 -96.32
N LYS A 1208 -15.19 18.46 -97.10
CA LYS A 1208 -16.50 18.97 -96.61
C LYS A 1208 -17.01 18.05 -95.49
N GLY A 1209 -17.45 18.62 -94.36
CA GLY A 1209 -17.82 17.83 -93.19
C GLY A 1209 -17.78 18.59 -91.86
N ILE A 1210 -17.99 17.85 -90.77
CA ILE A 1210 -17.95 18.39 -89.40
C ILE A 1210 -16.55 18.21 -88.81
N TYR A 1211 -16.08 19.21 -88.10
CA TYR A 1211 -14.83 19.20 -87.33
C TYR A 1211 -15.09 19.77 -85.93
N PHE A 1212 -14.17 19.54 -84.98
CA PHE A 1212 -14.21 20.15 -83.65
C PHE A 1212 -12.93 20.94 -83.39
N LEU A 1213 -13.07 22.14 -82.84
CA LEU A 1213 -11.95 22.95 -82.37
C LEU A 1213 -11.92 22.91 -80.84
N LYS A 1214 -10.83 22.42 -80.25
CA LYS A 1214 -10.52 22.64 -78.83
C LYS A 1214 -9.62 23.86 -78.72
N ILE A 1215 -10.08 24.88 -78.01
CA ILE A 1215 -9.45 26.18 -77.91
C ILE A 1215 -9.14 26.44 -76.44
N THR A 1216 -7.89 26.73 -76.13
CA THR A 1216 -7.41 27.01 -74.77
C THR A 1216 -6.97 28.46 -74.69
N SER A 1217 -7.52 29.21 -73.76
CA SER A 1217 -7.11 30.57 -73.38
C SER A 1217 -6.58 30.58 -71.95
N ASP A 1218 -6.01 31.70 -71.51
CA ASP A 1218 -5.59 31.91 -70.12
C ASP A 1218 -6.73 31.70 -69.09
N ASN A 1219 -7.98 31.90 -69.51
CA ASN A 1219 -9.15 31.78 -68.64
C ASN A 1219 -9.81 30.39 -68.64
N GLY A 1220 -9.45 29.52 -69.59
CA GLY A 1220 -10.10 28.21 -69.70
C GLY A 1220 -10.06 27.58 -71.09
N THR A 1221 -10.78 26.46 -71.26
CA THR A 1221 -10.88 25.74 -72.53
C THR A 1221 -12.32 25.72 -73.05
N LYS A 1222 -12.51 25.91 -74.36
CA LYS A 1222 -13.79 25.74 -75.06
C LYS A 1222 -13.65 24.77 -76.23
N VAL A 1223 -14.61 23.85 -76.40
CA VAL A 1223 -14.70 22.96 -77.56
C VAL A 1223 -15.90 23.37 -78.41
N GLU A 1224 -15.68 23.74 -79.67
CA GLU A 1224 -16.74 24.14 -80.59
C GLU A 1224 -16.79 23.26 -81.83
N LYS A 1225 -18.00 22.89 -82.24
CA LYS A 1225 -18.26 22.17 -83.49
C LYS A 1225 -18.25 23.13 -84.66
N ILE A 1226 -17.45 22.87 -85.68
CA ILE A 1226 -17.42 23.62 -86.94
C ILE A 1226 -17.93 22.77 -88.11
N ILE A 1227 -18.70 23.39 -89.01
CA ILE A 1227 -19.21 22.77 -90.23
C ILE A 1227 -18.48 23.40 -91.42
N LYS A 1228 -17.81 22.59 -92.24
CA LYS A 1228 -17.21 23.01 -93.50
C LYS A 1228 -18.10 22.62 -94.69
N GLU A 1229 -18.52 23.61 -95.47
CA GLU A 1229 -19.44 23.45 -96.60
C GLU A 1229 -18.80 23.07 -97.93
#